data_AF-A0A4R2JQH2-F1
#
_entry.id   AF-A0A4R2JQH2-F1
#
_cell.length_a   1.000
_cell.length_b   1.000
_cell.length_c   1.000
_cell.angle_alpha   90.00
_cell.angle_beta   90.00
_cell.angle_gamma   90.00
#
_symmetry.space_group_name_H-M   'P 1'
#
loop_
_entity.id
_entity.type
_entity.pdbx_description
1 polymer ?
#
loop_
_entity_poly.entity_id
_entity_poly.type
_entity_poly.pdbx_seq_one_letter_code
_entity_poly.pdbx_strand_id
1 'polypeptide(L)'
;MVVESPEEAAIVRRCQATIILTLIGPCEDAKIADLAADLDRLSPDHQERSRLAAGILTALSRKGPRTAVNLVRHVERMLEIAEADPPNDPHWTLVRSFARTLSLANAGVNGQPPDFGGLQAELAGLAEMVGDHPMAEPTMGILQTMSAFMQAIEDGNESVLHRTPTELLKFADRLSDNPERTMLINFATLISQSVAAKQLDHHAEMVEHDEHVQYLAENLPEGHLLRRVLADVSTRVTLLSQAVAGPGPIGALESTDQIAELLDKSEVTDFERSLTHSSLGIAILAGGHEIESAVKHFRQALQLTPVDHANHALCLQGVALGLIWRSEVAGTTDGLDEATQLLERARDLLDGPHHQHWVGINEMLAEVRRRNEDPRESEQIGLTTQRGYAWRVLLQSDAAGARIAIRNAAQGAVDHARHYVRADDAANALRVLDTGRGLMLFAASELSRIPARLDAAGRPDLLRRWAAEGRATVGLRREVLAVLRELPDAADSLFDPPSLTEIQSALAALAADALVYLVPAEPPLPGLAVIAPVSGPAAWIALPGLTVSDDVEVEGYLAALADRSREITAPTGDSQFADSLDILCDWAWRAAIGPLLERYIGSRPPRADGRAPRIVLIPMGDLARIPWQAARRGDGVYAVQLAAFSHAASARLLCENAARSPVALSSSGLVVGDPDTGGAASALDAARLQAHAIRQAFYPGARYVGRRPNGTVSPSGRGTADEVRRWPTTTDTVALFRNTRLAPHPPTTFDELVATGQALRDAGRVRTVFTVRVGEAGDPFQIWPLFTGAGGWLFGRDSSGSWDPATIGLATAESVAAFERLRELGEAGTGMLRRSIGREEALELFTSGRSAFLMSSSDALSRVREAGTPFAISAVPPFADGAASDPFTLVHGLVMTRAGTNKIIAHDLFADYLTHDHVISALSDGVVAPVMMRDSPLRDPHLQQFVQLCEAGKPMPSFPQMDATWRILEDAEVAVISGAGRGDSEACGGEACRGFLHGKGALDDCTVVAGRGRVPGVSAQLRQRGRQW
;
A
#
# COMPACT_ATOMS: atom_id res chain seq x y z
N MET A 1 -23.14 20.08 -57.22
CA MET A 1 -23.20 21.43 -56.61
C MET A 1 -24.64 21.67 -56.20
N VAL A 2 -24.98 21.42 -54.95
CA VAL A 2 -26.26 21.84 -54.40
C VAL A 2 -26.22 23.37 -54.40
N VAL A 3 -27.21 24.00 -55.04
CA VAL A 3 -27.32 25.46 -55.07
C VAL A 3 -27.78 25.87 -53.68
N GLU A 4 -26.86 26.40 -52.88
CA GLU A 4 -27.11 26.93 -51.54
C GLU A 4 -28.26 27.95 -51.60
N SER A 5 -29.32 27.74 -50.82
CA SER A 5 -30.45 28.66 -50.85
C SER A 5 -30.03 30.03 -50.28
N PRO A 6 -30.64 31.15 -50.73
CA PRO A 6 -30.33 32.48 -50.20
C PRO A 6 -30.50 32.58 -48.66
N GLU A 7 -31.37 31.73 -48.11
CA GLU A 7 -31.64 31.60 -46.67
C GLU A 7 -30.51 30.85 -45.95
N GLU A 8 -30.06 29.69 -46.45
CA GLU A 8 -28.91 28.95 -45.90
C GLU A 8 -27.63 29.80 -45.95
N ALA A 9 -27.37 30.49 -47.07
CA ALA A 9 -26.22 31.38 -47.19
C ALA A 9 -26.29 32.59 -46.24
N ALA A 10 -27.49 33.01 -45.82
CA ALA A 10 -27.66 34.04 -44.80
C ALA A 10 -27.41 33.49 -43.39
N ILE A 11 -27.87 32.27 -43.12
CA ILE A 11 -27.62 31.54 -41.88
C ILE A 11 -26.11 31.31 -41.68
N VAL A 12 -25.41 30.77 -42.66
CA VAL A 12 -23.95 30.53 -42.60
C VAL A 12 -23.19 31.80 -42.27
N ARG A 13 -23.51 32.93 -42.94
CA ARG A 13 -22.86 34.22 -42.68
C ARG A 13 -23.16 34.76 -41.28
N ARG A 14 -24.39 34.59 -40.80
CA ARG A 14 -24.77 34.98 -39.43
C ARG A 14 -23.98 34.17 -38.40
N CYS A 15 -23.90 32.85 -38.60
CA CYS A 15 -23.14 31.96 -37.72
C CYS A 15 -21.65 32.31 -37.70
N GLN A 16 -21.03 32.49 -38.86
CA GLN A 16 -19.62 32.91 -38.97
C GLN A 16 -19.36 34.26 -38.29
N ALA A 17 -20.22 35.25 -38.52
CA ALA A 17 -20.08 36.57 -37.90
C ALA A 17 -20.18 36.50 -36.38
N THR A 18 -21.13 35.74 -35.84
CA THR A 18 -21.28 35.58 -34.39
C THR A 18 -20.13 34.77 -33.77
N ILE A 19 -19.64 33.70 -34.43
CA ILE A 19 -18.45 32.95 -33.98
C ILE A 19 -17.25 33.90 -33.89
N ILE A 20 -17.00 34.67 -34.95
CA ILE A 20 -15.90 35.65 -34.99
C ILE A 20 -16.08 36.66 -33.86
N LEU A 21 -17.22 37.33 -33.75
CA LEU A 21 -17.49 38.31 -32.69
C LEU A 21 -17.30 37.72 -31.28
N THR A 22 -17.64 36.45 -31.08
CA THR A 22 -17.43 35.75 -29.81
C THR A 22 -15.96 35.49 -29.54
N LEU A 23 -15.13 35.25 -30.55
CA LEU A 23 -13.68 35.05 -30.39
C LEU A 23 -12.90 36.36 -30.11
N ILE A 24 -13.42 37.53 -30.51
CA ILE A 24 -12.72 38.84 -30.40
C ILE A 24 -13.30 39.80 -29.35
N GLY A 25 -14.48 39.56 -28.75
CA GLY A 25 -15.06 40.48 -27.75
C GLY A 25 -16.29 39.95 -27.01
N PRO A 26 -16.87 40.72 -26.06
CA PRO A 26 -18.10 40.33 -25.34
C PRO A 26 -19.27 40.20 -26.34
N CYS A 27 -20.00 39.09 -26.26
CA CYS A 27 -21.17 38.77 -27.09
C CYS A 27 -22.31 38.46 -26.13
N GLU A 28 -23.53 38.89 -26.45
CA GLU A 28 -24.71 38.67 -25.62
C GLU A 28 -25.22 37.22 -25.76
N ASP A 29 -25.52 36.57 -24.64
CA ASP A 29 -25.93 35.15 -24.56
C ASP A 29 -27.13 34.81 -25.47
N ALA A 30 -28.03 35.77 -25.70
CA ALA A 30 -29.19 35.62 -26.58
C ALA A 30 -28.79 35.32 -28.04
N LYS A 31 -27.69 35.89 -28.53
CA LYS A 31 -27.24 35.70 -29.92
C LYS A 31 -26.62 34.32 -30.16
N ILE A 32 -26.26 33.60 -29.10
CA ILE A 32 -25.64 32.28 -29.20
C ILE A 32 -26.68 31.17 -29.14
N ALA A 33 -27.79 31.33 -28.40
CA ALA A 33 -28.93 30.41 -28.47
C ALA A 33 -29.57 30.39 -29.88
N ASP A 34 -29.64 31.56 -30.54
CA ASP A 34 -30.08 31.69 -31.92
C ASP A 34 -29.18 30.91 -32.90
N LEU A 35 -27.90 30.70 -32.59
CA LEU A 35 -26.98 29.92 -33.43
C LEU A 35 -27.30 28.43 -33.45
N ALA A 36 -27.71 27.86 -32.31
CA ALA A 36 -28.11 26.46 -32.25
C ALA A 36 -29.38 26.21 -33.07
N ALA A 37 -30.37 27.11 -32.97
CA ALA A 37 -31.58 27.04 -33.78
C ALA A 37 -31.29 27.25 -35.28
N ASP A 38 -30.34 28.11 -35.63
CA ASP A 38 -29.90 28.33 -37.01
C ASP A 38 -29.12 27.12 -37.59
N LEU A 39 -28.35 26.39 -36.77
CA LEU A 39 -27.73 25.12 -37.16
C LEU A 39 -28.74 24.01 -37.49
N ASP A 40 -29.89 24.00 -36.80
CA ASP A 40 -30.98 23.05 -37.05
C ASP A 40 -31.79 23.37 -38.31
N ARG A 41 -31.75 24.64 -38.76
CA ARG A 41 -32.38 25.09 -40.01
C ARG A 41 -31.54 24.79 -41.26
N LEU A 42 -30.25 24.49 -41.10
CA LEU A 42 -29.41 24.02 -42.21
C LEU A 42 -29.77 22.58 -42.58
N SER A 43 -29.76 22.29 -43.88
CA SER A 43 -29.96 20.93 -44.38
C SER A 43 -28.94 19.94 -43.76
N PRO A 44 -29.33 18.69 -43.44
CA PRO A 44 -28.43 17.78 -42.73
C PRO A 44 -27.09 17.51 -43.40
N ASP A 45 -27.07 17.54 -44.75
CA ASP A 45 -25.90 17.32 -45.60
C ASP A 45 -25.17 18.63 -45.99
N HIS A 46 -25.52 19.77 -45.37
CA HIS A 46 -24.93 21.06 -45.69
C HIS A 46 -23.43 21.09 -45.33
N GLN A 47 -22.58 21.41 -46.31
CA GLN A 47 -21.11 21.27 -46.20
C GLN A 47 -20.47 22.05 -45.04
N GLU A 48 -21.10 23.15 -44.63
CA GLU A 48 -20.60 24.01 -43.55
C GLU A 48 -21.19 23.66 -42.16
N ARG A 49 -22.14 22.73 -42.06
CA ARG A 49 -22.88 22.45 -40.82
C ARG A 49 -21.98 21.95 -39.69
N SER A 50 -21.12 20.96 -39.98
CA SER A 50 -20.15 20.42 -39.00
C SER A 50 -19.09 21.44 -38.61
N ARG A 51 -18.60 22.24 -39.58
CA ARG A 51 -17.61 23.31 -39.33
C ARG A 51 -18.15 24.43 -38.45
N LEU A 52 -19.40 24.85 -38.69
CA LEU A 52 -20.06 25.87 -37.86
C LEU A 52 -20.29 25.37 -36.44
N ALA A 53 -20.74 24.13 -36.27
CA ALA A 53 -20.91 23.51 -34.94
C ALA A 53 -19.58 23.45 -34.18
N ALA A 54 -18.50 23.00 -34.82
CA ALA A 54 -17.17 22.98 -34.23
C ALA A 54 -16.64 24.38 -33.88
N GLY A 55 -16.90 25.37 -34.74
CA GLY A 55 -16.53 26.76 -34.50
C GLY A 55 -17.26 27.38 -33.31
N ILE A 56 -18.53 27.03 -33.10
CA ILE A 56 -19.32 27.47 -31.94
C ILE A 56 -18.77 26.83 -30.66
N LEU A 57 -18.50 25.53 -30.65
CA LEU A 57 -17.92 24.84 -29.50
C LEU A 57 -16.53 25.40 -29.13
N THR A 58 -15.72 25.76 -30.13
CA THR A 58 -14.41 26.39 -29.94
C THR A 58 -14.53 27.80 -29.35
N ALA A 59 -15.54 28.57 -29.77
CA ALA A 59 -15.80 29.89 -29.19
C ALA A 59 -16.28 29.78 -27.73
N LEU A 60 -17.11 28.77 -27.42
CA LEU A 60 -17.60 28.49 -26.07
C LEU A 60 -16.46 28.08 -25.11
N SER A 61 -15.54 27.22 -25.54
CA SER A 61 -14.43 26.79 -24.69
C SER A 61 -13.48 27.94 -24.29
N ARG A 62 -13.31 28.96 -25.15
CA ARG A 62 -12.41 30.11 -24.90
C ARG A 62 -12.97 31.16 -23.96
N LYS A 63 -14.30 31.33 -23.90
CA LYS A 63 -14.94 32.33 -23.02
C LYS A 63 -15.17 31.84 -21.58
N GLY A 64 -15.05 30.54 -21.36
CA GLY A 64 -15.36 29.94 -20.06
C GLY A 64 -16.87 29.85 -19.81
N PRO A 65 -17.26 29.32 -18.64
CA PRO A 65 -18.64 28.87 -18.39
C PRO A 65 -19.70 29.99 -18.47
N ARG A 66 -19.31 31.27 -18.28
CA ARG A 66 -20.19 32.47 -18.19
C ARG A 66 -21.26 32.63 -19.28
N THR A 67 -21.12 31.98 -20.43
CA THR A 67 -21.99 32.17 -21.62
C THR A 67 -22.98 31.00 -21.87
N ALA A 68 -22.98 29.95 -21.04
CA ALA A 68 -23.41 28.62 -21.50
C ALA A 68 -24.75 28.06 -20.94
N VAL A 69 -25.46 28.69 -20.00
CA VAL A 69 -26.63 28.03 -19.36
C VAL A 69 -27.77 27.72 -20.34
N ASN A 70 -28.05 28.62 -21.30
CA ASN A 70 -29.05 28.36 -22.36
C ASN A 70 -28.54 27.43 -23.46
N LEU A 71 -27.23 27.15 -23.49
CA LEU A 71 -26.55 26.40 -24.54
C LEU A 71 -26.13 25.00 -24.12
N VAL A 72 -25.95 24.73 -22.83
CA VAL A 72 -25.58 23.40 -22.30
C VAL A 72 -26.52 22.30 -22.83
N ARG A 73 -27.82 22.59 -22.95
CA ARG A 73 -28.81 21.69 -23.57
C ARG A 73 -28.62 21.41 -25.07
N HIS A 74 -27.89 22.27 -25.77
CA HIS A 74 -27.57 22.15 -27.20
C HIS A 74 -26.14 21.64 -27.45
N VAL A 75 -25.28 21.58 -26.42
CA VAL A 75 -23.86 21.19 -26.56
C VAL A 75 -23.71 19.77 -27.09
N GLU A 76 -24.49 18.82 -26.56
CA GLU A 76 -24.46 17.43 -27.02
C GLU A 76 -24.81 17.32 -28.51
N ARG A 77 -25.88 18.00 -28.93
CA ARG A 77 -26.31 18.02 -30.32
C ARG A 77 -25.28 18.69 -31.24
N MET A 78 -24.68 19.80 -30.82
CA MET A 78 -23.62 20.46 -31.58
C MET A 78 -22.37 19.57 -31.67
N LEU A 79 -22.07 18.81 -30.62
CA LEU A 79 -20.97 17.85 -30.62
C LEU A 79 -21.23 16.73 -31.62
N GLU A 80 -22.43 16.15 -31.66
CA GLU A 80 -22.82 15.15 -32.67
C GLU A 80 -22.68 15.68 -34.10
N ILE A 81 -23.14 16.91 -34.35
CA ILE A 81 -23.05 17.55 -35.67
C ILE A 81 -21.59 17.80 -36.06
N ALA A 82 -20.75 18.21 -35.11
CA ALA A 82 -19.34 18.46 -35.35
C ALA A 82 -18.55 17.16 -35.61
N GLU A 83 -18.91 16.06 -34.95
CA GLU A 83 -18.26 14.74 -35.09
C GLU A 83 -18.54 14.05 -36.44
N ALA A 84 -19.53 14.52 -37.22
CA ALA A 84 -19.76 14.03 -38.58
C ALA A 84 -18.61 14.39 -39.56
N ASP A 85 -17.91 15.50 -39.32
CA ASP A 85 -16.69 15.92 -40.03
C ASP A 85 -15.80 16.73 -39.05
N PRO A 86 -15.06 16.05 -38.16
CA PRO A 86 -14.33 16.70 -37.09
C PRO A 86 -13.17 17.56 -37.65
N PRO A 87 -12.95 18.77 -37.13
CA PRO A 87 -11.82 19.60 -37.52
C PRO A 87 -10.48 18.87 -37.31
N ASN A 88 -9.61 18.92 -38.30
CA ASN A 88 -8.23 18.44 -38.20
C ASN A 88 -7.34 19.49 -37.50
N ASP A 89 -7.72 19.88 -36.28
CA ASP A 89 -7.01 20.86 -35.44
C ASP A 89 -6.64 20.17 -34.11
N PRO A 90 -5.36 20.19 -33.66
CA PRO A 90 -4.96 19.67 -32.34
C PRO A 90 -5.75 20.26 -31.17
N HIS A 91 -6.27 21.48 -31.29
CA HIS A 91 -7.12 22.10 -30.27
C HIS A 91 -8.54 21.50 -30.23
N TRP A 92 -8.98 20.81 -31.29
CA TRP A 92 -10.31 20.21 -31.35
C TRP A 92 -10.52 19.17 -30.26
N THR A 93 -9.53 18.35 -29.93
CA THR A 93 -9.65 17.33 -28.87
C THR A 93 -9.96 17.96 -27.50
N LEU A 94 -9.35 19.11 -27.17
CA LEU A 94 -9.67 19.85 -25.94
C LEU A 94 -11.08 20.44 -25.96
N VAL A 95 -11.52 20.97 -27.11
CA VAL A 95 -12.86 21.52 -27.31
C VAL A 95 -13.91 20.42 -27.19
N ARG A 96 -13.65 19.25 -27.79
CA ARG A 96 -14.48 18.05 -27.74
C ARG A 96 -14.68 17.58 -26.31
N SER A 97 -13.62 17.42 -25.52
CA SER A 97 -13.77 16.92 -24.15
C SER A 97 -14.37 17.96 -23.20
N PHE A 98 -14.15 19.25 -23.44
CA PHE A 98 -14.90 20.32 -22.77
C PHE A 98 -16.40 20.22 -23.06
N ALA A 99 -16.77 20.04 -24.33
CA ALA A 99 -18.15 19.84 -24.75
C ALA A 99 -18.76 18.56 -24.15
N ARG A 100 -17.99 17.46 -24.10
CA ARG A 100 -18.41 16.18 -23.50
C ARG A 100 -18.66 16.31 -21.99
N THR A 101 -17.82 17.06 -21.28
CA THR A 101 -18.01 17.35 -19.84
C THR A 101 -19.31 18.11 -19.59
N LEU A 102 -19.58 19.15 -20.40
CA LEU A 102 -20.84 19.92 -20.30
C LEU A 102 -22.06 19.08 -20.69
N SER A 103 -21.94 18.19 -21.68
CA SER A 103 -22.98 17.25 -22.08
C SER A 103 -23.29 16.24 -20.97
N LEU A 104 -22.29 15.71 -20.27
CA LEU A 104 -22.51 14.79 -19.13
C LEU A 104 -23.13 15.49 -17.93
N ALA A 105 -22.74 16.73 -17.64
CA ALA A 105 -23.41 17.54 -16.63
C ALA A 105 -24.90 17.76 -17.00
N ASN A 106 -25.19 18.03 -18.27
CA ASN A 106 -26.56 18.14 -18.77
C ASN A 106 -27.33 16.81 -18.72
N ALA A 107 -26.70 15.69 -19.07
CA ALA A 107 -27.28 14.36 -19.00
C ALA A 107 -27.71 14.02 -17.57
N GLY A 108 -26.83 14.29 -16.59
CA GLY A 108 -27.16 14.12 -15.17
C GLY A 108 -28.34 14.97 -14.70
N VAL A 109 -28.41 16.25 -15.12
CA VAL A 109 -29.55 17.14 -14.80
C VAL A 109 -30.86 16.63 -15.42
N ASN A 110 -30.82 16.07 -16.63
CA ASN A 110 -32.00 15.58 -17.34
C ASN A 110 -32.32 14.09 -17.09
N GLY A 111 -31.66 13.44 -16.12
CA GLY A 111 -31.92 12.03 -15.80
C GLY A 111 -31.56 11.07 -16.92
N GLN A 112 -30.51 11.36 -17.68
CA GLN A 112 -29.91 10.41 -18.62
C GLN A 112 -28.69 9.76 -17.95
N PRO A 113 -28.51 8.43 -18.07
CA PRO A 113 -27.36 7.74 -17.48
C PRO A 113 -26.05 8.29 -18.10
N PRO A 114 -25.17 8.92 -17.32
CA PRO A 114 -23.94 9.49 -17.86
C PRO A 114 -22.89 8.39 -18.11
N ASP A 115 -22.26 8.37 -19.28
CA ASP A 115 -21.12 7.49 -19.56
C ASP A 115 -19.81 8.05 -18.97
N PHE A 116 -19.63 7.89 -17.65
CA PHE A 116 -18.43 8.33 -16.94
C PHE A 116 -17.17 7.53 -17.34
N GLY A 117 -17.33 6.26 -17.72
CA GLY A 117 -16.22 5.40 -18.15
C GLY A 117 -15.63 5.86 -19.49
N GLY A 118 -16.47 6.15 -20.47
CA GLY A 118 -16.06 6.76 -21.74
C GLY A 118 -15.39 8.12 -21.55
N LEU A 119 -15.92 8.95 -20.63
CA LEU A 119 -15.30 10.23 -20.28
C LEU A 119 -13.90 10.04 -19.68
N GLN A 120 -13.71 9.11 -18.73
CA GLN A 120 -12.40 8.85 -18.15
C GLN A 120 -11.38 8.43 -19.20
N ALA A 121 -11.74 7.53 -20.11
CA ALA A 121 -10.84 7.08 -21.17
C ALA A 121 -10.42 8.24 -22.09
N GLU A 122 -11.37 9.12 -22.44
CA GLU A 122 -11.09 10.31 -23.24
C GLU A 122 -10.20 11.32 -22.51
N LEU A 123 -10.50 11.59 -21.22
CA LEU A 123 -9.70 12.48 -20.38
C LEU A 123 -8.29 11.95 -20.11
N ALA A 124 -8.11 10.61 -20.03
CA ALA A 124 -6.81 9.99 -19.86
C ALA A 124 -5.93 10.19 -21.11
N GLY A 125 -6.48 9.94 -22.30
CA GLY A 125 -5.76 10.20 -23.56
C GLY A 125 -5.41 11.67 -23.75
N LEU A 126 -6.27 12.58 -23.30
CA LEU A 126 -5.98 14.01 -23.28
C LEU A 126 -4.86 14.40 -22.31
N ALA A 127 -4.84 13.84 -21.11
CA ALA A 127 -3.80 14.15 -20.14
C ALA A 127 -2.40 13.75 -20.66
N GLU A 128 -2.29 12.62 -21.36
CA GLU A 128 -1.04 12.23 -22.04
C GLU A 128 -0.60 13.23 -23.11
N MET A 129 -1.55 13.79 -23.88
CA MET A 129 -1.25 14.79 -24.91
C MET A 129 -0.90 16.16 -24.33
N VAL A 130 -1.53 16.56 -23.23
CA VAL A 130 -1.32 17.86 -22.56
C VAL A 130 0.02 17.89 -21.82
N GLY A 131 0.44 16.75 -21.24
CA GLY A 131 1.66 16.65 -20.44
C GLY A 131 1.71 17.64 -19.27
N ASP A 132 2.91 18.10 -18.90
CA ASP A 132 3.13 19.01 -17.75
C ASP A 132 2.81 20.48 -18.05
N HIS A 133 1.86 20.79 -18.95
CA HIS A 133 1.56 22.16 -19.30
C HIS A 133 0.94 22.93 -18.10
N PRO A 134 1.55 24.02 -17.61
CA PRO A 134 1.29 24.58 -16.28
C PRO A 134 -0.12 25.16 -16.08
N MET A 135 -0.85 25.48 -17.15
CA MET A 135 -2.23 25.97 -17.09
C MET A 135 -3.29 24.90 -17.39
N ALA A 136 -2.89 23.80 -18.03
CA ALA A 136 -3.81 22.79 -18.54
C ALA A 136 -3.81 21.52 -17.68
N GLU A 137 -2.65 21.13 -17.13
CA GLU A 137 -2.51 20.00 -16.20
C GLU A 137 -3.44 20.10 -14.97
N PRO A 138 -3.55 21.23 -14.25
CA PRO A 138 -4.41 21.31 -13.06
C PRO A 138 -5.89 21.16 -13.41
N THR A 139 -6.31 21.73 -14.56
CA THR A 139 -7.71 21.67 -15.01
C THR A 139 -8.09 20.25 -15.41
N MET A 140 -7.18 19.55 -16.13
CA MET A 140 -7.38 18.14 -16.49
C MET A 140 -7.42 17.23 -15.26
N GLY A 141 -6.54 17.46 -14.29
CA GLY A 141 -6.52 16.70 -13.03
C GLY A 141 -7.83 16.85 -12.23
N ILE A 142 -8.42 18.04 -12.18
CA ILE A 142 -9.73 18.26 -11.53
C ILE A 142 -10.84 17.49 -12.25
N LEU A 143 -10.90 17.57 -13.58
CA LEU A 143 -11.93 16.89 -14.37
C LEU A 143 -11.84 15.37 -14.22
N GLN A 144 -10.63 14.82 -14.25
CA GLN A 144 -10.38 13.39 -13.99
C GLN A 144 -10.80 13.00 -12.58
N THR A 145 -10.44 13.81 -11.57
CA THR A 145 -10.78 13.55 -10.17
C THR A 145 -12.28 13.56 -9.95
N MET A 146 -13.00 14.53 -10.53
CA MET A 146 -14.46 14.63 -10.42
C MET A 146 -15.21 13.57 -11.20
N SER A 147 -14.76 13.23 -12.41
CA SER A 147 -15.33 12.11 -13.14
C SER A 147 -15.13 10.79 -12.39
N ALA A 148 -13.95 10.57 -11.79
CA ALA A 148 -13.68 9.41 -10.96
C ALA A 148 -14.52 9.39 -9.68
N PHE A 149 -14.75 10.54 -9.04
CA PHE A 149 -15.62 10.66 -7.88
C PHE A 149 -17.08 10.30 -8.22
N MET A 150 -17.63 10.84 -9.30
CA MET A 150 -19.00 10.54 -9.73
C MET A 150 -19.18 9.07 -10.09
N GLN A 151 -18.22 8.50 -10.83
CA GLN A 151 -18.21 7.07 -11.12
C GLN A 151 -18.07 6.23 -9.83
N ALA A 152 -17.25 6.67 -8.88
CA ALA A 152 -17.06 5.97 -7.62
C ALA A 152 -18.31 5.96 -6.74
N ILE A 153 -19.14 7.01 -6.81
CA ILE A 153 -20.47 7.02 -6.19
C ILE A 153 -21.27 5.88 -6.79
N GLU A 154 -21.39 5.79 -8.12
CA GLU A 154 -22.18 4.74 -8.81
C GLU A 154 -21.64 3.32 -8.53
N ASP A 155 -20.32 3.16 -8.60
CA ASP A 155 -19.62 1.89 -8.48
C ASP A 155 -19.42 1.40 -7.03
N GLY A 156 -19.71 2.23 -6.02
CA GLY A 156 -19.46 1.91 -4.61
C GLY A 156 -17.96 1.81 -4.26
N ASN A 157 -17.13 2.65 -4.87
CA ASN A 157 -15.68 2.67 -4.68
C ASN A 157 -15.27 3.64 -3.57
N GLU A 158 -15.36 3.17 -2.33
CA GLU A 158 -15.01 3.90 -1.10
C GLU A 158 -13.58 4.46 -1.11
N SER A 159 -12.64 3.75 -1.72
CA SER A 159 -11.23 4.21 -1.83
C SER A 159 -11.13 5.53 -2.60
N VAL A 160 -11.85 5.65 -3.72
CA VAL A 160 -11.88 6.89 -4.50
C VAL A 160 -12.67 7.98 -3.77
N LEU A 161 -13.82 7.65 -3.17
CA LEU A 161 -14.62 8.62 -2.41
C LEU A 161 -13.82 9.23 -1.26
N HIS A 162 -13.10 8.41 -0.50
CA HIS A 162 -12.30 8.85 0.65
C HIS A 162 -11.10 9.73 0.27
N ARG A 163 -10.40 9.45 -0.84
CA ARG A 163 -9.20 10.23 -1.24
C ARG A 163 -9.52 11.51 -2.00
N THR A 164 -10.69 11.57 -2.65
CA THR A 164 -11.10 12.68 -3.53
C THR A 164 -10.95 14.06 -2.89
N PRO A 165 -11.40 14.29 -1.63
CA PRO A 165 -11.22 15.60 -0.99
C PRO A 165 -9.77 16.07 -0.97
N THR A 166 -8.84 15.18 -0.62
CA THR A 166 -7.41 15.49 -0.55
C THR A 166 -6.82 15.72 -1.93
N GLU A 167 -7.23 14.97 -2.95
CA GLU A 167 -6.77 15.16 -4.33
C GLU A 167 -7.24 16.51 -4.90
N LEU A 168 -8.49 16.90 -4.67
CA LEU A 168 -9.02 18.20 -5.10
C LEU A 168 -8.25 19.38 -4.47
N LEU A 169 -7.94 19.29 -3.17
CA LEU A 169 -7.21 20.33 -2.46
C LEU A 169 -5.82 20.59 -3.05
N LYS A 170 -5.14 19.58 -3.61
CA LYS A 170 -3.83 19.75 -4.27
C LYS A 170 -3.88 20.71 -5.47
N PHE A 171 -5.04 20.82 -6.11
CA PHE A 171 -5.24 21.70 -7.26
C PHE A 171 -5.66 23.12 -6.86
N ALA A 172 -6.27 23.29 -5.67
CA ALA A 172 -6.72 24.59 -5.17
C ALA A 172 -5.57 25.60 -5.08
N ASP A 173 -4.42 25.18 -4.54
CA ASP A 173 -3.22 26.03 -4.39
C ASP A 173 -2.63 26.48 -5.74
N ARG A 174 -2.80 25.68 -6.80
CA ARG A 174 -2.25 25.96 -8.14
C ARG A 174 -3.13 26.88 -8.99
N LEU A 175 -4.39 27.10 -8.58
CA LEU A 175 -5.39 27.86 -9.32
C LEU A 175 -5.85 29.13 -8.58
N SER A 176 -5.12 29.54 -7.54
CA SER A 176 -5.41 30.69 -6.68
C SER A 176 -5.61 32.01 -7.42
N ASP A 177 -5.06 32.13 -8.63
CA ASP A 177 -5.09 33.36 -9.44
C ASP A 177 -6.47 33.63 -10.07
N ASN A 178 -7.43 32.69 -9.96
CA ASN A 178 -8.81 32.86 -10.44
C ASN A 178 -9.84 32.55 -9.33
N PRO A 179 -10.46 33.59 -8.73
CA PRO A 179 -11.42 33.43 -7.63
C PRO A 179 -12.59 32.50 -7.93
N GLU A 180 -13.09 32.48 -9.17
CA GLU A 180 -14.22 31.62 -9.58
C GLU A 180 -13.82 30.15 -9.61
N ARG A 181 -12.58 29.84 -10.05
CA ARG A 181 -12.06 28.46 -10.08
C ARG A 181 -11.80 27.94 -8.67
N THR A 182 -11.23 28.78 -7.81
CA THR A 182 -11.04 28.45 -6.39
C THR A 182 -12.36 28.14 -5.72
N MET A 183 -13.41 28.92 -6.00
CA MET A 183 -14.74 28.69 -5.44
C MET A 183 -15.37 27.38 -5.90
N LEU A 184 -15.24 27.04 -7.19
CA LEU A 184 -15.70 25.77 -7.76
C LEU A 184 -15.00 24.55 -7.14
N ILE A 185 -13.67 24.64 -6.93
CA ILE A 185 -12.89 23.57 -6.30
C ILE A 185 -13.29 23.43 -4.83
N ASN A 186 -13.49 24.54 -4.12
CA ASN A 186 -13.95 24.51 -2.72
C ASN A 186 -15.33 23.87 -2.59
N PHE A 187 -16.26 24.22 -3.49
CA PHE A 187 -17.58 23.59 -3.53
C PHE A 187 -17.49 22.08 -3.77
N ALA A 188 -16.74 21.67 -4.80
CA ALA A 188 -16.53 20.26 -5.11
C ALA A 188 -15.84 19.50 -3.95
N THR A 189 -14.91 20.16 -3.27
CA THR A 189 -14.21 19.61 -2.10
C THR A 189 -15.19 19.38 -0.97
N LEU A 190 -16.00 20.37 -0.60
CA LEU A 190 -16.97 20.26 0.49
C LEU A 190 -18.03 19.18 0.22
N ILE A 191 -18.55 19.08 -1.01
CA ILE A 191 -19.45 17.97 -1.38
C ILE A 191 -18.75 16.62 -1.21
N SER A 192 -17.51 16.49 -1.69
CA SER A 192 -16.78 15.23 -1.54
C SER A 192 -16.48 14.89 -0.07
N GLN A 193 -16.24 15.90 0.77
CA GLN A 193 -16.07 15.74 2.22
C GLN A 193 -17.36 15.33 2.91
N SER A 194 -18.50 15.93 2.54
CA SER A 194 -19.82 15.55 3.04
C SER A 194 -20.15 14.09 2.70
N VAL A 195 -19.93 13.66 1.45
CA VAL A 195 -20.10 12.26 1.04
C VAL A 195 -19.16 11.33 1.80
N ALA A 196 -17.89 11.70 1.97
CA ALA A 196 -16.94 10.90 2.75
C ALA A 196 -17.34 10.79 4.23
N ALA A 197 -17.77 11.89 4.86
CA ALA A 197 -18.26 11.93 6.24
C ALA A 197 -19.51 11.05 6.41
N LYS A 198 -20.42 11.07 5.44
CA LYS A 198 -21.59 10.18 5.40
C LYS A 198 -21.20 8.70 5.40
N GLN A 199 -20.27 8.29 4.53
CA GLN A 199 -19.76 6.91 4.51
C GLN A 199 -19.05 6.54 5.82
N LEU A 200 -18.54 7.56 6.52
CA LEU A 200 -17.92 7.41 7.81
C LEU A 200 -18.89 7.52 8.99
N ASP A 201 -20.20 7.64 8.78
CA ASP A 201 -21.21 7.84 9.84
C ASP A 201 -20.91 9.06 10.75
N HIS A 202 -20.10 9.99 10.24
CA HIS A 202 -19.74 11.22 10.93
C HIS A 202 -20.78 12.29 10.62
N HIS A 203 -22.01 12.06 11.10
CA HIS A 203 -23.15 12.91 10.74
C HIS A 203 -22.95 14.39 11.08
N ALA A 204 -22.25 14.70 12.18
CA ALA A 204 -21.94 16.07 12.56
C ALA A 204 -21.01 16.77 11.56
N GLU A 205 -19.93 16.09 11.12
CA GLU A 205 -19.00 16.62 10.12
C GLU A 205 -19.69 16.78 8.75
N MET A 206 -20.55 15.83 8.40
CA MET A 206 -21.37 15.90 7.17
C MET A 206 -22.25 17.17 7.17
N VAL A 207 -23.00 17.42 8.26
CA VAL A 207 -23.85 18.60 8.40
C VAL A 207 -23.03 19.89 8.33
N GLU A 208 -21.87 19.95 8.99
CA GLU A 208 -20.97 21.12 8.93
C GLU A 208 -20.48 21.40 7.49
N HIS A 209 -20.11 20.36 6.74
CA HIS A 209 -19.71 20.51 5.34
C HIS A 209 -20.86 21.05 4.48
N ASP A 210 -22.08 20.57 4.69
CA ASP A 210 -23.25 20.99 3.92
C ASP A 210 -23.70 22.42 4.24
N GLU A 211 -23.62 22.85 5.50
CA GLU A 211 -23.83 24.25 5.88
C GLU A 211 -22.84 25.18 5.17
N HIS A 212 -21.57 24.75 5.04
CA HIS A 212 -20.58 25.49 4.27
C HIS A 212 -20.86 25.49 2.75
N VAL A 213 -21.38 24.39 2.20
CA VAL A 213 -21.86 24.33 0.81
C VAL A 213 -22.97 25.35 0.58
N GLN A 214 -23.93 25.42 1.49
CA GLN A 214 -25.03 26.37 1.45
C GLN A 214 -24.55 27.82 1.55
N TYR A 215 -23.67 28.10 2.51
CA TYR A 215 -23.06 29.41 2.64
C TYR A 215 -22.36 29.85 1.35
N LEU A 216 -21.59 28.97 0.70
CA LEU A 216 -20.94 29.29 -0.57
C LEU A 216 -21.97 29.56 -1.67
N ALA A 217 -23.04 28.78 -1.76
CA ALA A 217 -24.09 28.98 -2.77
C ALA A 217 -24.82 30.32 -2.60
N GLU A 218 -25.13 30.71 -1.36
CA GLU A 218 -25.84 31.96 -1.03
C GLU A 218 -24.99 33.21 -1.28
N ASN A 219 -23.67 33.12 -1.07
CA ASN A 219 -22.73 34.23 -1.22
C ASN A 219 -22.16 34.41 -2.63
N LEU A 220 -22.65 33.64 -3.62
CA LEU A 220 -22.30 33.86 -5.03
C LEU A 220 -22.82 35.22 -5.54
N PRO A 221 -22.09 35.94 -6.40
CA PRO A 221 -22.57 37.21 -6.96
C PRO A 221 -23.93 37.08 -7.65
N GLU A 222 -24.78 38.12 -7.55
CA GLU A 222 -26.04 38.18 -8.29
C GLU A 222 -25.76 38.10 -9.81
N GLY A 223 -26.40 37.13 -10.49
CA GLY A 223 -26.17 36.84 -11.92
C GLY A 223 -25.11 35.76 -12.22
N HIS A 224 -24.46 35.18 -11.19
CA HIS A 224 -23.50 34.09 -11.39
C HIS A 224 -24.20 32.78 -11.79
N LEU A 225 -23.75 32.13 -12.87
CA LEU A 225 -24.42 30.96 -13.49
C LEU A 225 -24.68 29.80 -12.54
N LEU A 226 -23.73 29.56 -11.65
CA LEU A 226 -23.81 28.45 -10.72
C LEU A 226 -24.67 28.78 -9.50
N ARG A 227 -25.08 30.04 -9.28
CA ARG A 227 -25.83 30.40 -8.08
C ARG A 227 -27.15 29.64 -7.96
N ARG A 228 -27.91 29.55 -9.05
CA ARG A 228 -29.19 28.80 -9.06
C ARG A 228 -28.96 27.29 -8.93
N VAL A 229 -28.02 26.74 -9.71
CA VAL A 229 -27.71 25.31 -9.71
C VAL A 229 -27.17 24.85 -8.34
N LEU A 230 -26.24 25.60 -7.77
CA LEU A 230 -25.63 25.28 -6.47
C LEU A 230 -26.61 25.53 -5.32
N ALA A 231 -27.51 26.52 -5.42
CA ALA A 231 -28.58 26.69 -4.44
C ALA A 231 -29.55 25.49 -4.45
N ASP A 232 -30.05 25.07 -5.62
CA ASP A 232 -30.96 23.93 -5.72
C ASP A 232 -30.28 22.61 -5.29
N VAL A 233 -29.00 22.41 -5.63
CA VAL A 233 -28.20 21.25 -5.17
C VAL A 233 -27.96 21.30 -3.66
N SER A 234 -27.57 22.45 -3.13
CA SER A 234 -27.31 22.64 -1.69
C SER A 234 -28.56 22.38 -0.86
N THR A 235 -29.72 22.93 -1.25
CA THR A 235 -30.98 22.68 -0.54
C THR A 235 -31.28 21.18 -0.45
N ARG A 236 -31.04 20.43 -1.53
CA ARG A 236 -31.27 18.97 -1.53
C ARG A 236 -30.28 18.21 -0.66
N VAL A 237 -29.00 18.58 -0.70
CA VAL A 237 -27.92 17.91 0.06
C VAL A 237 -28.09 18.13 1.56
N THR A 238 -28.28 19.38 2.01
CA THR A 238 -28.48 19.72 3.43
C THR A 238 -29.63 18.91 4.05
N LEU A 239 -30.69 18.67 3.29
CA LEU A 239 -31.88 17.97 3.77
C LEU A 239 -31.70 16.46 3.84
N LEU A 240 -31.01 15.88 2.85
CA LEU A 240 -30.61 14.48 2.92
C LEU A 240 -29.74 14.24 4.16
N SER A 241 -28.86 15.19 4.46
CA SER A 241 -27.95 15.12 5.60
C SER A 241 -28.65 15.29 6.94
N GLN A 242 -29.60 16.22 7.07
CA GLN A 242 -30.44 16.35 8.26
C GLN A 242 -31.33 15.11 8.49
N ALA A 243 -31.84 14.50 7.41
CA ALA A 243 -32.63 13.29 7.52
C ALA A 243 -31.80 12.08 7.98
N VAL A 244 -30.53 11.99 7.54
CA VAL A 244 -29.60 10.92 7.93
C VAL A 244 -29.03 11.13 9.34
N ALA A 245 -28.75 12.38 9.74
CA ALA A 245 -28.20 12.72 11.06
C ALA A 245 -29.20 12.63 12.23
N GLY A 246 -30.49 12.47 11.92
CA GLY A 246 -31.59 12.61 12.88
C GLY A 246 -31.96 14.09 13.10
N PRO A 247 -33.24 14.39 13.40
CA PRO A 247 -33.69 15.78 13.50
C PRO A 247 -33.09 16.48 14.73
N GLY A 248 -32.43 17.62 14.50
CA GLY A 248 -32.31 18.65 15.54
C GLY A 248 -33.69 19.24 15.89
N PRO A 249 -33.91 19.79 17.10
CA PRO A 249 -35.26 20.01 17.65
C PRO A 249 -36.17 21.02 16.93
N ILE A 250 -35.72 21.72 15.88
CA ILE A 250 -36.45 22.86 15.28
C ILE A 250 -36.44 22.88 13.72
N GLY A 251 -35.56 22.16 13.02
CA GLY A 251 -35.30 22.37 11.58
C GLY A 251 -36.10 21.53 10.56
N ALA A 252 -36.81 20.48 10.97
CA ALA A 252 -37.41 19.52 10.03
C ALA A 252 -38.67 20.03 9.28
N LEU A 253 -39.40 20.99 9.84
CA LEU A 253 -40.68 21.49 9.27
C LEU A 253 -40.51 22.67 8.30
N GLU A 254 -39.62 23.64 8.58
CA GLU A 254 -39.31 24.75 7.64
C GLU A 254 -38.67 24.23 6.34
N SER A 255 -37.98 23.10 6.46
CA SER A 255 -37.27 22.38 5.41
C SER A 255 -38.18 21.67 4.40
N THR A 256 -39.30 21.10 4.83
CA THR A 256 -40.27 20.44 3.94
C THR A 256 -41.03 21.44 3.08
N ASP A 257 -41.36 22.60 3.62
CA ASP A 257 -42.07 23.68 2.90
C ASP A 257 -41.19 24.27 1.78
N GLN A 258 -39.91 24.52 2.06
CA GLN A 258 -38.95 25.00 1.05
C GLN A 258 -38.75 24.03 -0.12
N ILE A 259 -38.79 22.70 0.12
CA ILE A 259 -38.73 21.72 -0.98
C ILE A 259 -40.06 21.65 -1.74
N ALA A 260 -41.19 21.76 -1.05
CA ALA A 260 -42.49 21.78 -1.72
C ALA A 260 -42.59 22.95 -2.71
N GLU A 261 -42.02 24.11 -2.37
CA GLU A 261 -41.88 25.25 -3.30
C GLU A 261 -41.03 24.94 -4.55
N LEU A 262 -40.08 23.99 -4.48
CA LEU A 262 -39.32 23.53 -5.67
C LEU A 262 -40.20 22.75 -6.65
N LEU A 263 -41.28 22.09 -6.20
CA LEU A 263 -42.22 21.38 -7.08
C LEU A 263 -43.11 22.35 -7.87
N ASP A 264 -43.37 23.53 -7.33
CA ASP A 264 -44.23 24.55 -7.95
C ASP A 264 -43.52 25.40 -9.01
N LYS A 265 -42.20 25.22 -9.19
CA LYS A 265 -41.41 25.89 -10.25
C LYS A 265 -41.74 25.26 -11.63
N SER A 266 -42.15 26.09 -12.59
CA SER A 266 -42.66 25.67 -13.92
C SER A 266 -41.64 25.06 -14.89
N GLU A 267 -40.34 25.10 -14.58
CA GLU A 267 -39.25 24.68 -15.48
C GLU A 267 -38.63 23.30 -15.14
N VAL A 268 -39.19 22.57 -14.17
CA VAL A 268 -38.59 21.33 -13.62
C VAL A 268 -39.01 20.09 -14.44
N THR A 269 -38.04 19.29 -14.86
CA THR A 269 -38.23 18.02 -15.60
C THR A 269 -38.89 16.93 -14.76
N ASP A 270 -39.49 15.90 -15.37
CA ASP A 270 -40.11 14.78 -14.64
C ASP A 270 -39.10 14.04 -13.75
N PHE A 271 -37.85 13.91 -14.19
CA PHE A 271 -36.77 13.33 -13.40
C PHE A 271 -36.41 14.20 -12.19
N GLU A 272 -36.25 15.51 -12.38
CA GLU A 272 -35.97 16.42 -11.27
C GLU A 272 -37.12 16.42 -10.25
N ARG A 273 -38.38 16.32 -10.69
CA ARG A 273 -39.56 16.14 -9.83
C ARG A 273 -39.53 14.82 -9.08
N SER A 274 -39.12 13.73 -9.75
CA SER A 274 -38.92 12.44 -9.10
C SER A 274 -37.91 12.54 -7.94
N LEU A 275 -36.74 13.12 -8.21
CA LEU A 275 -35.72 13.35 -7.17
C LEU A 275 -36.25 14.20 -6.02
N THR A 276 -36.98 15.28 -6.33
CA THR A 276 -37.60 16.14 -5.30
C THR A 276 -38.58 15.35 -4.42
N HIS A 277 -39.42 14.51 -5.04
CA HIS A 277 -40.35 13.65 -4.30
C HIS A 277 -39.63 12.58 -3.46
N SER A 278 -38.54 11.98 -3.95
CA SER A 278 -37.73 11.06 -3.12
C SER A 278 -37.10 11.77 -1.92
N SER A 279 -36.55 12.96 -2.11
CA SER A 279 -35.99 13.78 -1.02
C SER A 279 -37.04 14.17 0.02
N LEU A 280 -38.24 14.59 -0.41
CA LEU A 280 -39.37 14.86 0.49
C LEU A 280 -39.77 13.62 1.28
N GLY A 281 -39.88 12.47 0.62
CA GLY A 281 -40.21 11.20 1.28
C GLY A 281 -39.22 10.87 2.40
N ILE A 282 -37.92 11.00 2.14
CA ILE A 282 -36.86 10.75 3.13
C ILE A 282 -36.95 11.74 4.30
N ALA A 283 -37.10 13.04 4.01
CA ALA A 283 -37.16 14.08 5.04
C ALA A 283 -38.37 13.91 5.97
N ILE A 284 -39.55 13.65 5.41
CA ILE A 284 -40.78 13.41 6.18
C ILE A 284 -40.62 12.15 7.05
N LEU A 285 -40.07 11.08 6.47
CA LEU A 285 -39.86 9.84 7.20
C LEU A 285 -38.89 10.02 8.38
N ALA A 286 -37.77 10.73 8.18
CA ALA A 286 -36.80 11.03 9.24
C ALA A 286 -37.37 11.92 10.35
N GLY A 287 -38.34 12.79 10.03
CA GLY A 287 -39.08 13.58 11.01
C GLY A 287 -40.02 12.76 11.89
N GLY A 288 -40.26 11.47 11.59
CA GLY A 288 -41.10 10.57 12.39
C GLY A 288 -42.59 10.93 12.42
N HIS A 289 -43.02 11.85 11.56
CA HIS A 289 -44.39 12.36 11.48
C HIS A 289 -44.91 12.20 10.03
N GLU A 290 -46.21 11.98 9.86
CA GLU A 290 -46.86 11.90 8.53
C GLU A 290 -46.31 10.80 7.58
N ILE A 291 -46.10 9.58 8.08
CA ILE A 291 -45.58 8.44 7.28
C ILE A 291 -46.37 8.20 5.98
N GLU A 292 -47.68 8.41 5.99
CA GLU A 292 -48.52 8.30 4.77
C GLU A 292 -48.16 9.35 3.71
N SER A 293 -47.76 10.55 4.11
CA SER A 293 -47.26 11.60 3.21
C SER A 293 -45.92 11.19 2.60
N ALA A 294 -45.01 10.62 3.40
CA ALA A 294 -43.74 10.08 2.93
C ALA A 294 -43.95 8.98 1.86
N VAL A 295 -44.80 7.99 2.15
CA VAL A 295 -45.15 6.91 1.20
C VAL A 295 -45.76 7.46 -0.08
N LYS A 296 -46.63 8.48 0.01
CA LYS A 296 -47.20 9.15 -1.17
C LYS A 296 -46.10 9.78 -2.03
N HIS A 297 -45.16 10.49 -1.43
CA HIS A 297 -44.05 11.10 -2.15
C HIS A 297 -43.12 10.06 -2.79
N PHE A 298 -42.78 8.97 -2.10
CA PHE A 298 -42.02 7.88 -2.71
C PHE A 298 -42.73 7.25 -3.92
N ARG A 299 -44.06 7.06 -3.83
CA ARG A 299 -44.85 6.55 -4.96
C ARG A 299 -44.91 7.52 -6.14
N GLN A 300 -44.97 8.83 -5.90
CA GLN A 300 -44.88 9.84 -6.96
C GLN A 300 -43.51 9.79 -7.65
N ALA A 301 -42.41 9.68 -6.88
CA ALA A 301 -41.07 9.53 -7.45
C ALA A 301 -40.98 8.28 -8.34
N LEU A 302 -41.50 7.14 -7.87
CA LEU A 302 -41.52 5.90 -8.64
C LEU A 302 -42.34 6.03 -9.94
N GLN A 303 -43.47 6.74 -9.92
CA GLN A 303 -44.30 6.95 -11.12
C GLN A 303 -43.61 7.81 -12.18
N LEU A 304 -42.82 8.81 -11.76
CA LEU A 304 -42.10 9.72 -12.64
C LEU A 304 -40.79 9.12 -13.18
N THR A 305 -40.34 7.97 -12.64
CA THR A 305 -39.06 7.35 -13.00
C THR A 305 -39.29 6.16 -13.94
N PRO A 306 -38.81 6.20 -15.20
CA PRO A 306 -38.92 5.08 -16.13
C PRO A 306 -38.31 3.78 -15.58
N VAL A 307 -38.80 2.62 -16.03
CA VAL A 307 -38.36 1.30 -15.52
C VAL A 307 -36.91 0.97 -15.90
N ASP A 308 -36.47 1.46 -17.06
CA ASP A 308 -35.12 1.33 -17.61
C ASP A 308 -34.13 2.36 -17.05
N HIS A 309 -34.59 3.28 -16.18
CA HIS A 309 -33.76 4.31 -15.58
C HIS A 309 -32.99 3.77 -14.35
N ALA A 310 -31.71 4.13 -14.21
CA ALA A 310 -30.82 3.67 -13.12
C ALA A 310 -31.40 3.89 -11.71
N ASN A 311 -32.06 5.04 -11.46
CA ASN A 311 -32.70 5.35 -10.19
C ASN A 311 -34.02 4.60 -9.91
N HIS A 312 -34.56 3.81 -10.83
CA HIS A 312 -35.85 3.12 -10.61
C HIS A 312 -35.78 2.16 -9.41
N ALA A 313 -34.67 1.44 -9.24
CA ALA A 313 -34.43 0.56 -8.10
C ALA A 313 -34.42 1.33 -6.76
N LEU A 314 -33.88 2.55 -6.75
CA LEU A 314 -33.88 3.42 -5.56
C LEU A 314 -35.29 3.93 -5.22
N CYS A 315 -36.12 4.25 -6.21
CA CYS A 315 -37.51 4.62 -5.97
C CYS A 315 -38.32 3.45 -5.39
N LEU A 316 -38.12 2.22 -5.90
CA LEU A 316 -38.73 1.01 -5.34
C LEU A 316 -38.30 0.81 -3.87
N GLN A 317 -37.01 0.97 -3.60
CA GLN A 317 -36.45 0.92 -2.25
C GLN A 317 -37.08 1.94 -1.30
N GLY A 318 -37.25 3.20 -1.75
CA GLY A 318 -37.87 4.26 -0.96
C GLY A 318 -39.32 3.96 -0.56
N VAL A 319 -40.12 3.43 -1.50
CA VAL A 319 -41.50 3.01 -1.19
C VAL A 319 -41.48 1.86 -0.17
N ALA A 320 -40.63 0.86 -0.35
CA ALA A 320 -40.51 -0.25 0.58
C ALA A 320 -40.12 0.22 1.99
N LEU A 321 -39.15 1.13 2.11
CA LEU A 321 -38.73 1.71 3.38
C LEU A 321 -39.90 2.40 4.11
N GLY A 322 -40.69 3.22 3.41
CA GLY A 322 -41.86 3.86 3.99
C GLY A 322 -42.92 2.86 4.48
N LEU A 323 -43.12 1.75 3.76
CA LEU A 323 -44.03 0.67 4.17
C LEU A 323 -43.51 -0.09 5.41
N ILE A 324 -42.20 -0.36 5.47
CA ILE A 324 -41.55 -1.01 6.63
C ILE A 324 -41.75 -0.15 7.87
N TRP A 325 -41.39 1.14 7.80
CA TRP A 325 -41.54 2.08 8.91
C TRP A 325 -42.98 2.24 9.35
N ARG A 326 -43.93 2.32 8.41
CA ARG A 326 -45.36 2.34 8.73
C ARG A 326 -45.76 1.12 9.56
N SER A 327 -45.31 -0.05 9.14
CA SER A 327 -45.55 -1.32 9.81
C SER A 327 -44.87 -1.38 11.19
N GLU A 328 -43.68 -0.80 11.36
CA GLU A 328 -42.98 -0.71 12.66
C GLU A 328 -43.74 0.18 13.65
N VAL A 329 -44.07 1.41 13.23
CA VAL A 329 -44.77 2.39 14.09
C VAL A 329 -46.17 1.92 14.45
N ALA A 330 -46.87 1.24 13.54
CA ALA A 330 -48.19 0.67 13.81
C ALA A 330 -48.14 -0.64 14.61
N GLY A 331 -46.98 -1.30 14.71
CA GLY A 331 -46.86 -2.64 15.28
C GLY A 331 -47.64 -3.71 14.48
N THR A 332 -47.78 -3.54 13.17
CA THR A 332 -48.53 -4.45 12.27
C THR A 332 -47.60 -5.05 11.21
N THR A 333 -48.08 -6.02 10.42
CA THR A 333 -47.38 -6.52 9.22
C THR A 333 -47.95 -5.90 7.91
N ASP A 334 -48.86 -4.93 8.03
CA ASP A 334 -49.57 -4.36 6.90
C ASP A 334 -48.65 -3.61 5.93
N GLY A 335 -48.59 -4.11 4.69
CA GLY A 335 -47.73 -3.55 3.64
C GLY A 335 -46.36 -4.21 3.51
N LEU A 336 -46.00 -5.16 4.39
CA LEU A 336 -44.74 -5.89 4.29
C LEU A 336 -44.68 -6.81 3.05
N ASP A 337 -45.81 -7.37 2.62
CA ASP A 337 -45.88 -8.15 1.36
C ASP A 337 -45.61 -7.28 0.12
N GLU A 338 -46.14 -6.06 0.11
CA GLU A 338 -45.86 -5.08 -0.95
C GLU A 338 -44.39 -4.65 -0.88
N ALA A 339 -43.87 -4.36 0.30
CA ALA A 339 -42.45 -4.03 0.50
C ALA A 339 -41.53 -5.16 0.00
N THR A 340 -41.89 -6.42 0.26
CA THR A 340 -41.17 -7.60 -0.22
C THR A 340 -41.09 -7.62 -1.76
N GLN A 341 -42.23 -7.48 -2.43
CA GLN A 341 -42.28 -7.48 -3.91
C GLN A 341 -41.50 -6.32 -4.51
N LEU A 342 -41.55 -5.14 -3.89
CA LEU A 342 -40.79 -3.96 -4.32
C LEU A 342 -39.28 -4.18 -4.17
N LEU A 343 -38.83 -4.76 -3.04
CA LEU A 343 -37.42 -5.05 -2.78
C LEU A 343 -36.88 -6.16 -3.70
N GLU A 344 -37.67 -7.20 -3.98
CA GLU A 344 -37.29 -8.24 -4.95
C GLU A 344 -37.13 -7.66 -6.36
N ARG A 345 -38.07 -6.83 -6.80
CA ARG A 345 -37.97 -6.16 -8.09
C ARG A 345 -36.81 -5.17 -8.14
N ALA A 346 -36.54 -4.46 -7.05
CA ALA A 346 -35.38 -3.59 -6.94
C ALA A 346 -34.08 -4.41 -7.06
N ARG A 347 -33.98 -5.53 -6.34
CA ARG A 347 -32.84 -6.45 -6.38
C ARG A 347 -32.61 -7.01 -7.79
N ASP A 348 -33.66 -7.39 -8.50
CA ASP A 348 -33.55 -7.95 -9.86
C ASP A 348 -33.12 -6.91 -10.90
N LEU A 349 -33.39 -5.63 -10.66
CA LEU A 349 -32.90 -4.51 -11.48
C LEU A 349 -31.43 -4.19 -11.21
N LEU A 350 -30.92 -4.54 -10.03
CA LEU A 350 -29.51 -4.39 -9.70
C LEU A 350 -28.76 -5.63 -10.22
N ASP A 351 -27.79 -5.42 -11.10
CA ASP A 351 -27.01 -6.47 -11.79
C ASP A 351 -26.20 -7.42 -10.85
N GLY A 352 -26.40 -7.37 -9.53
CA GLY A 352 -25.87 -8.31 -8.55
C GLY A 352 -25.09 -7.64 -7.41
N PRO A 353 -24.29 -8.40 -6.64
CA PRO A 353 -23.60 -7.92 -5.44
C PRO A 353 -22.52 -6.86 -5.71
N HIS A 354 -22.16 -6.61 -6.98
CA HIS A 354 -21.27 -5.53 -7.36
C HIS A 354 -21.92 -4.15 -7.34
N HIS A 355 -23.25 -4.07 -7.33
CA HIS A 355 -23.95 -2.81 -7.26
C HIS A 355 -24.00 -2.31 -5.80
N GLN A 356 -23.66 -1.05 -5.56
CA GLN A 356 -23.53 -0.49 -4.19
C GLN A 356 -24.79 -0.64 -3.32
N HIS A 357 -25.98 -0.54 -3.91
CA HIS A 357 -27.26 -0.64 -3.18
C HIS A 357 -27.75 -2.08 -2.97
N TRP A 358 -27.10 -3.06 -3.58
CA TRP A 358 -27.57 -4.45 -3.54
C TRP A 358 -27.57 -5.03 -2.12
N VAL A 359 -26.52 -4.74 -1.34
CA VAL A 359 -26.42 -5.20 0.06
C VAL A 359 -27.55 -4.60 0.91
N GLY A 360 -27.77 -3.29 0.85
CA GLY A 360 -28.82 -2.62 1.63
C GLY A 360 -30.24 -3.10 1.29
N ILE A 361 -30.53 -3.37 0.01
CA ILE A 361 -31.82 -3.96 -0.40
C ILE A 361 -32.00 -5.37 0.16
N ASN A 362 -30.97 -6.21 0.14
CA ASN A 362 -31.07 -7.56 0.72
C ASN A 362 -31.15 -7.53 2.26
N GLU A 363 -30.52 -6.55 2.92
CA GLU A 363 -30.67 -6.34 4.37
C GLU A 363 -32.12 -6.01 4.74
N MET A 364 -32.75 -5.07 4.02
CA MET A 364 -34.17 -4.76 4.21
C MET A 364 -35.07 -5.93 3.87
N LEU A 365 -34.79 -6.67 2.79
CA LEU A 365 -35.57 -7.85 2.43
C LEU A 365 -35.47 -8.91 3.52
N ALA A 366 -34.28 -9.15 4.08
CA ALA A 366 -34.11 -10.05 5.20
C ALA A 366 -34.91 -9.60 6.43
N GLU A 367 -34.95 -8.30 6.74
CA GLU A 367 -35.75 -7.73 7.83
C GLU A 367 -37.26 -7.93 7.61
N VAL A 368 -37.76 -7.62 6.41
CA VAL A 368 -39.17 -7.81 6.08
C VAL A 368 -39.57 -9.28 6.20
N ARG A 369 -38.74 -10.20 5.70
CA ARG A 369 -38.97 -11.66 5.81
C ARG A 369 -38.96 -12.14 7.26
N ARG A 370 -38.10 -11.57 8.13
CA ARG A 370 -38.14 -11.85 9.59
C ARG A 370 -39.48 -11.47 10.18
N ARG A 371 -39.98 -10.28 9.87
CA ARG A 371 -41.24 -9.77 10.41
C ARG A 371 -42.48 -10.49 9.86
N ASN A 372 -42.37 -11.07 8.66
CA ASN A 372 -43.40 -11.93 8.05
C ASN A 372 -43.33 -13.41 8.50
N GLU A 373 -42.53 -13.76 9.50
CA GLU A 373 -42.37 -15.13 10.02
C GLU A 373 -41.86 -16.17 9.00
N ASP A 374 -41.04 -15.77 8.02
CA ASP A 374 -40.31 -16.69 7.13
C ASP A 374 -38.80 -16.71 7.47
N PRO A 375 -38.40 -17.41 8.56
CA PRO A 375 -37.03 -17.35 9.08
C PRO A 375 -36.02 -18.02 8.15
N ARG A 376 -36.39 -19.09 7.44
CA ARG A 376 -35.46 -19.82 6.56
C ARG A 376 -35.05 -18.99 5.35
N GLU A 377 -36.01 -18.28 4.75
CA GLU A 377 -35.71 -17.42 3.61
C GLU A 377 -34.88 -16.19 4.04
N SER A 378 -35.22 -15.59 5.19
CA SER A 378 -34.42 -14.49 5.77
C SER A 378 -32.96 -14.89 6.04
N GLU A 379 -32.75 -16.09 6.56
CA GLU A 379 -31.43 -16.67 6.84
C GLU A 379 -30.59 -16.84 5.57
N GLN A 380 -31.20 -17.38 4.50
CA GLN A 380 -30.54 -17.55 3.20
C GLN A 380 -30.20 -16.19 2.55
N ILE A 381 -31.09 -15.21 2.67
CA ILE A 381 -30.84 -13.84 2.21
C ILE A 381 -29.70 -13.23 3.01
N GLY A 382 -29.66 -13.42 4.34
CA GLY A 382 -28.58 -12.94 5.20
C GLY A 382 -27.20 -13.45 4.77
N LEU A 383 -27.05 -14.74 4.50
CA LEU A 383 -25.79 -15.29 3.96
C LEU A 383 -25.44 -14.69 2.59
N THR A 384 -26.44 -14.47 1.75
CA THR A 384 -26.28 -13.87 0.42
C THR A 384 -25.83 -12.41 0.49
N THR A 385 -26.42 -11.62 1.40
CA THR A 385 -26.00 -10.25 1.75
C THR A 385 -24.54 -10.23 2.18
N GLN A 386 -24.15 -11.17 3.04
CA GLN A 386 -22.80 -11.24 3.59
C GLN A 386 -21.74 -11.54 2.52
N ARG A 387 -22.07 -12.35 1.50
CA ARG A 387 -21.20 -12.51 0.31
C ARG A 387 -20.98 -11.18 -0.43
N GLY A 388 -21.96 -10.28 -0.41
CA GLY A 388 -21.85 -8.93 -0.97
C GLY A 388 -20.75 -8.09 -0.31
N TYR A 389 -20.52 -8.21 0.99
CA TYR A 389 -19.41 -7.53 1.67
C TYR A 389 -18.03 -8.05 1.23
N ALA A 390 -17.89 -9.36 1.03
CA ALA A 390 -16.68 -9.97 0.48
C ALA A 390 -16.42 -9.48 -0.96
N TRP A 391 -17.46 -9.22 -1.75
CA TRP A 391 -17.31 -8.60 -3.06
C TRP A 391 -16.86 -7.13 -2.96
N ARG A 392 -17.55 -6.33 -2.14
CA ARG A 392 -17.22 -4.91 -1.95
C ARG A 392 -15.77 -4.70 -1.51
N VAL A 393 -15.26 -5.55 -0.62
CA VAL A 393 -13.86 -5.44 -0.15
C VAL A 393 -12.84 -5.79 -1.25
N LEU A 394 -13.14 -6.76 -2.13
CA LEU A 394 -12.25 -7.15 -3.24
C LEU A 394 -12.21 -6.09 -4.36
N LEU A 395 -13.26 -5.27 -4.50
CA LEU A 395 -13.24 -4.09 -5.39
C LEU A 395 -12.35 -2.95 -4.85
N GLN A 396 -12.03 -2.99 -3.55
CA GLN A 396 -11.05 -2.22 -2.79
C GLN A 396 -9.71 -1.95 -3.53
N SER A 397 -9.34 -0.70 -3.86
CA SER A 397 -7.95 -0.35 -4.25
C SER A 397 -7.00 -0.13 -3.09
N ASP A 398 -7.51 0.15 -1.90
CA ASP A 398 -6.69 0.33 -0.72
C ASP A 398 -7.40 -0.18 0.55
N ALA A 399 -6.62 -0.29 1.62
CA ALA A 399 -7.10 -0.73 2.92
C ALA A 399 -8.10 0.24 3.57
N ALA A 400 -8.02 1.54 3.25
CA ALA A 400 -8.90 2.54 3.84
C ALA A 400 -10.33 2.40 3.30
N GLY A 401 -10.49 2.34 1.98
CA GLY A 401 -11.76 2.06 1.31
C GLY A 401 -12.29 0.67 1.67
N ALA A 402 -11.42 -0.34 1.74
CA ALA A 402 -11.80 -1.69 2.18
C ALA A 402 -12.43 -1.68 3.58
N ARG A 403 -11.85 -0.93 4.53
CA ARG A 403 -12.37 -0.79 5.89
C ARG A 403 -13.74 -0.10 5.94
N ILE A 404 -13.95 0.93 5.12
CA ILE A 404 -15.25 1.61 5.01
C ILE A 404 -16.29 0.64 4.45
N ALA A 405 -15.94 -0.08 3.38
CA ALA A 405 -16.84 -1.00 2.68
C ALA A 405 -17.39 -2.14 3.56
N ILE A 406 -16.60 -2.62 4.55
CA ILE A 406 -16.98 -3.74 5.42
C ILE A 406 -17.38 -3.32 6.83
N ARG A 407 -17.50 -2.03 7.11
CA ARG A 407 -17.76 -1.50 8.46
C ARG A 407 -18.94 -2.19 9.15
N ASN A 408 -20.04 -2.34 8.42
CA ASN A 408 -21.28 -2.92 8.95
C ASN A 408 -21.33 -4.45 8.81
N ALA A 409 -20.37 -5.06 8.11
CA ALA A 409 -20.36 -6.50 7.87
C ALA A 409 -20.29 -7.29 9.18
N ALA A 410 -19.47 -6.85 10.13
CA ALA A 410 -19.31 -7.51 11.43
C ALA A 410 -20.60 -7.47 12.27
N GLN A 411 -21.27 -6.31 12.32
CA GLN A 411 -22.52 -6.16 13.07
C GLN A 411 -23.64 -7.00 12.44
N GLY A 412 -23.84 -6.89 11.11
CA GLY A 412 -24.84 -7.69 10.42
C GLY A 412 -24.59 -9.19 10.58
N ALA A 413 -23.33 -9.64 10.56
CA ALA A 413 -22.97 -11.02 10.84
C ALA A 413 -23.35 -11.49 12.25
N VAL A 414 -23.15 -10.63 13.27
CA VAL A 414 -23.56 -10.90 14.66
C VAL A 414 -25.08 -11.02 14.77
N ASP A 415 -25.84 -10.09 14.19
CA ASP A 415 -27.30 -10.07 14.24
C ASP A 415 -27.92 -11.33 13.61
N HIS A 416 -27.37 -11.75 12.46
CA HIS A 416 -27.75 -13.00 11.81
C HIS A 416 -27.34 -14.24 12.64
N ALA A 417 -26.14 -14.25 13.23
CA ALA A 417 -25.68 -15.36 14.05
C ALA A 417 -26.56 -15.60 15.28
N ARG A 418 -27.05 -14.53 15.92
CA ARG A 418 -27.99 -14.61 17.04
C ARG A 418 -29.30 -15.28 16.62
N HIS A 419 -29.78 -15.03 15.41
CA HIS A 419 -30.98 -15.68 14.87
C HIS A 419 -30.77 -17.18 14.67
N TYR A 420 -29.69 -17.56 13.99
CA TYR A 420 -29.33 -18.97 13.81
C TYR A 420 -29.20 -19.71 15.15
N VAL A 421 -28.60 -19.07 16.17
CA VAL A 421 -28.52 -19.63 17.52
C VAL A 421 -29.90 -19.84 18.16
N ARG A 422 -30.85 -18.90 17.99
CA ARG A 422 -32.24 -19.07 18.47
C ARG A 422 -32.97 -20.21 17.75
N ALA A 423 -32.63 -20.46 16.49
CA ALA A 423 -33.14 -21.58 15.69
C ALA A 423 -32.39 -22.92 15.97
N ASP A 424 -31.47 -22.94 16.93
CA ASP A 424 -30.58 -24.07 17.26
C ASP A 424 -29.67 -24.54 16.10
N ASP A 425 -29.30 -23.61 15.23
CA ASP A 425 -28.40 -23.82 14.09
C ASP A 425 -27.03 -23.16 14.31
N ALA A 426 -26.26 -23.72 15.25
CA ALA A 426 -24.90 -23.22 15.53
C ALA A 426 -23.94 -23.34 14.33
N ALA A 427 -24.21 -24.24 13.38
CA ALA A 427 -23.35 -24.44 12.22
C ALA A 427 -23.46 -23.26 11.24
N ASN A 428 -24.67 -22.79 10.92
CA ASN A 428 -24.83 -21.59 10.10
C ASN A 428 -24.48 -20.31 10.86
N ALA A 429 -24.64 -20.28 12.19
CA ALA A 429 -24.11 -19.19 13.02
C ALA A 429 -22.58 -19.04 12.87
N LEU A 430 -21.81 -20.14 12.86
CA LEU A 430 -20.37 -20.10 12.60
C LEU A 430 -20.04 -19.54 11.20
N ARG A 431 -20.79 -20.00 10.19
CA ARG A 431 -20.59 -19.57 8.79
C ARG A 431 -20.83 -18.08 8.64
N VAL A 432 -21.92 -17.54 9.20
CA VAL A 432 -22.22 -16.11 9.08
C VAL A 432 -21.29 -15.24 9.93
N LEU A 433 -20.81 -15.71 11.08
CA LEU A 433 -19.80 -14.97 11.86
C LEU A 433 -18.47 -14.84 11.11
N ASP A 434 -18.08 -15.87 10.33
CA ASP A 434 -16.89 -15.83 9.50
C ASP A 434 -16.96 -14.77 8.39
N THR A 435 -18.14 -14.46 7.86
CA THR A 435 -18.29 -13.43 6.82
C THR A 435 -18.08 -12.02 7.34
N GLY A 436 -18.30 -11.78 8.64
CA GLY A 436 -18.09 -10.47 9.25
C GLY A 436 -16.65 -10.21 9.72
N ARG A 437 -15.77 -11.23 9.71
CA ARG A 437 -14.43 -11.16 10.31
C ARG A 437 -13.34 -11.56 9.32
N GLY A 438 -12.19 -10.89 9.38
CA GLY A 438 -11.03 -11.26 8.58
C GLY A 438 -11.16 -10.96 7.08
N LEU A 439 -12.23 -10.28 6.64
CA LEU A 439 -12.49 -9.95 5.23
C LEU A 439 -11.35 -9.18 4.55
N MET A 440 -10.67 -8.26 5.25
CA MET A 440 -9.52 -7.55 4.67
C MET A 440 -8.32 -8.47 4.43
N LEU A 441 -8.02 -9.35 5.39
CA LEU A 441 -6.95 -10.34 5.26
C LEU A 441 -7.28 -11.36 4.17
N PHE A 442 -8.54 -11.79 4.11
CA PHE A 442 -9.07 -12.59 3.00
C PHE A 442 -8.88 -11.89 1.66
N ALA A 443 -9.27 -10.61 1.55
CA ALA A 443 -9.12 -9.85 0.31
C ALA A 443 -7.66 -9.75 -0.13
N ALA A 444 -6.75 -9.42 0.79
CA ALA A 444 -5.32 -9.37 0.50
C ALA A 444 -4.78 -10.73 0.02
N SER A 445 -5.18 -11.81 0.69
CA SER A 445 -4.82 -13.19 0.34
C SER A 445 -5.35 -13.57 -1.05
N GLU A 446 -6.62 -13.29 -1.36
CA GLU A 446 -7.23 -13.64 -2.64
C GLU A 446 -6.72 -12.80 -3.81
N LEU A 447 -6.56 -11.49 -3.63
CA LEU A 447 -6.00 -10.62 -4.66
C LEU A 447 -4.59 -11.07 -5.09
N SER A 448 -3.83 -11.68 -4.18
CA SER A 448 -2.51 -12.27 -4.50
C SER A 448 -2.61 -13.55 -5.34
N ARG A 449 -3.73 -14.28 -5.27
CA ARG A 449 -3.96 -15.55 -5.97
C ARG A 449 -4.63 -15.38 -7.34
N ILE A 450 -5.19 -14.21 -7.64
CA ILE A 450 -5.85 -13.91 -8.91
C ILE A 450 -5.02 -14.33 -10.14
N PRO A 451 -3.71 -14.02 -10.24
CA PRO A 451 -2.91 -14.43 -11.40
C PRO A 451 -2.93 -15.94 -11.64
N ALA A 452 -2.76 -16.75 -10.59
CA ALA A 452 -2.78 -18.21 -10.67
C ALA A 452 -4.17 -18.74 -11.04
N ARG A 453 -5.24 -18.13 -10.49
CA ARG A 453 -6.63 -18.49 -10.84
C ARG A 453 -6.96 -18.15 -12.29
N LEU A 454 -6.52 -17.00 -12.81
CA LEU A 454 -6.73 -16.60 -14.21
C LEU A 454 -5.96 -17.50 -15.19
N ASP A 455 -4.75 -17.93 -14.82
CA ASP A 455 -3.96 -18.88 -15.60
C ASP A 455 -4.65 -20.25 -15.64
N ALA A 456 -5.08 -20.77 -14.48
CA ALA A 456 -5.84 -22.02 -14.39
C ALA A 456 -7.18 -21.96 -15.15
N ALA A 457 -7.81 -20.79 -15.19
CA ALA A 457 -9.04 -20.54 -15.93
C ALA A 457 -8.83 -20.36 -17.45
N GLY A 458 -7.58 -20.37 -17.94
CA GLY A 458 -7.27 -20.17 -19.35
C GLY A 458 -7.60 -18.76 -19.87
N ARG A 459 -7.41 -17.71 -19.05
CA ARG A 459 -7.67 -16.30 -19.41
C ARG A 459 -6.38 -15.46 -19.54
N PRO A 460 -5.53 -15.71 -20.56
CA PRO A 460 -4.27 -14.99 -20.76
C PRO A 460 -4.46 -13.53 -21.20
N ASP A 461 -5.65 -13.17 -21.67
CA ASP A 461 -6.09 -11.80 -21.96
C ASP A 461 -6.20 -10.99 -20.66
N LEU A 462 -6.95 -11.50 -19.69
CA LEU A 462 -7.14 -10.86 -18.38
C LEU A 462 -5.87 -10.90 -17.56
N LEU A 463 -5.08 -11.99 -17.62
CA LEU A 463 -3.82 -12.09 -16.90
C LEU A 463 -2.84 -10.98 -17.32
N ARG A 464 -2.72 -10.69 -18.62
CA ARG A 464 -1.86 -9.62 -19.12
C ARG A 464 -2.35 -8.23 -18.67
N ARG A 465 -3.66 -7.97 -18.77
CA ARG A 465 -4.26 -6.70 -18.30
C ARG A 465 -4.10 -6.55 -16.78
N TRP A 466 -4.30 -7.63 -16.03
CA TRP A 466 -4.11 -7.67 -14.58
C TRP A 466 -2.67 -7.37 -14.17
N ALA A 467 -1.69 -7.93 -14.90
CA ALA A 467 -0.28 -7.67 -14.66
C ALA A 467 0.11 -6.20 -14.95
N ALA A 468 -0.53 -5.56 -15.93
CA ALA A 468 -0.27 -4.17 -16.27
C ALA A 468 -0.92 -3.18 -15.27
N GLU A 469 -2.19 -3.39 -14.91
CA GLU A 469 -3.02 -2.36 -14.25
C GLU A 469 -3.91 -2.91 -13.11
N GLY A 470 -3.99 -4.23 -12.93
CA GLY A 470 -5.08 -4.94 -12.23
C GLY A 470 -5.42 -4.48 -10.82
N ARG A 471 -4.42 -4.06 -10.03
CA ARG A 471 -4.63 -3.59 -8.65
C ARG A 471 -5.13 -2.15 -8.55
N ALA A 472 -5.01 -1.34 -9.60
CA ALA A 472 -5.37 0.08 -9.58
C ALA A 472 -6.76 0.35 -10.18
N THR A 473 -7.16 -0.41 -11.22
CA THR A 473 -8.39 -0.15 -11.98
C THR A 473 -9.57 -0.95 -11.44
N VAL A 474 -10.66 -0.30 -11.03
CA VAL A 474 -11.84 -0.98 -10.46
C VAL A 474 -12.65 -1.73 -11.52
N GLY A 475 -12.78 -1.17 -12.73
CA GLY A 475 -13.46 -1.84 -13.85
C GLY A 475 -12.83 -3.20 -14.19
N LEU A 476 -11.50 -3.26 -14.25
CA LEU A 476 -10.77 -4.52 -14.48
C LEU A 476 -10.92 -5.50 -13.30
N ARG A 477 -10.92 -5.00 -12.05
CA ARG A 477 -11.20 -5.83 -10.87
C ARG A 477 -12.59 -6.45 -10.93
N ARG A 478 -13.61 -5.66 -11.27
CA ARG A 478 -14.99 -6.13 -11.46
C ARG A 478 -15.07 -7.21 -12.54
N GLU A 479 -14.45 -6.98 -13.71
CA GLU A 479 -14.40 -7.94 -14.81
C GLU A 479 -13.74 -9.27 -14.39
N VAL A 480 -12.58 -9.19 -13.72
CA VAL A 480 -11.86 -10.37 -13.22
C VAL A 480 -12.68 -11.14 -12.19
N LEU A 481 -13.28 -10.46 -11.20
CA LEU A 481 -14.09 -11.12 -10.18
C LEU A 481 -15.34 -11.76 -10.77
N ALA A 482 -15.97 -11.12 -11.77
CA ALA A 482 -17.15 -11.67 -12.47
C ALA A 482 -16.79 -12.96 -13.21
N VAL A 483 -15.65 -12.97 -13.91
CA VAL A 483 -15.15 -14.17 -14.59
C VAL A 483 -14.80 -15.27 -13.60
N LEU A 484 -14.12 -14.94 -12.49
CA LEU A 484 -13.75 -15.93 -11.48
C LEU A 484 -14.97 -16.54 -10.78
N ARG A 485 -16.08 -15.81 -10.66
CA ARG A 485 -17.35 -16.30 -10.09
C ARG A 485 -17.99 -17.40 -10.94
N GLU A 486 -17.88 -17.32 -12.27
CA GLU A 486 -18.56 -18.26 -13.19
C GLU A 486 -17.81 -19.58 -13.41
N LEU A 487 -16.63 -19.75 -12.79
CA LEU A 487 -15.85 -20.97 -12.94
C LEU A 487 -16.46 -22.14 -12.14
N PRO A 488 -16.53 -23.36 -12.71
CA PRO A 488 -17.15 -24.53 -12.06
C PRO A 488 -16.53 -24.92 -10.71
N ASP A 489 -15.21 -24.77 -10.55
CA ASP A 489 -14.50 -25.03 -9.27
C ASP A 489 -14.57 -23.84 -8.28
N ALA A 490 -15.09 -22.69 -8.73
CA ALA A 490 -15.28 -21.47 -7.93
C ALA A 490 -16.72 -21.32 -7.41
N ALA A 491 -17.67 -22.10 -7.95
CA ALA A 491 -19.09 -22.01 -7.67
C ALA A 491 -19.45 -22.18 -6.17
N ASP A 492 -18.56 -22.76 -5.37
CA ASP A 492 -18.72 -22.91 -3.90
C ASP A 492 -17.53 -22.37 -3.05
N SER A 493 -16.49 -21.70 -3.61
CA SER A 493 -15.20 -21.53 -2.87
C SER A 493 -14.66 -20.11 -2.68
N LEU A 494 -14.95 -19.14 -3.56
CA LEU A 494 -14.30 -17.82 -3.44
C LEU A 494 -14.92 -16.97 -2.33
N PHE A 495 -16.24 -16.86 -2.32
CA PHE A 495 -16.96 -15.96 -1.41
C PHE A 495 -17.50 -16.68 -0.17
N ASP A 496 -17.51 -18.01 -0.19
CA ASP A 496 -18.16 -18.80 0.83
C ASP A 496 -17.29 -19.03 2.08
N PRO A 497 -17.87 -18.85 3.29
CA PRO A 497 -17.20 -19.24 4.52
C PRO A 497 -17.14 -20.78 4.60
N PRO A 498 -16.10 -21.33 5.26
CA PRO A 498 -15.92 -22.77 5.35
C PRO A 498 -17.09 -23.44 6.08
N SER A 499 -17.44 -24.62 5.61
CA SER A 499 -18.39 -25.52 6.28
C SER A 499 -17.83 -26.03 7.61
N LEU A 500 -18.72 -26.54 8.48
CA LEU A 500 -18.31 -27.14 9.75
C LEU A 500 -17.29 -28.28 9.53
N THR A 501 -17.44 -29.07 8.47
CA THR A 501 -16.55 -30.19 8.13
C THR A 501 -15.14 -29.72 7.76
N GLU A 502 -15.03 -28.61 7.03
CA GLU A 502 -13.73 -28.01 6.69
C GLU A 502 -13.04 -27.46 7.94
N ILE A 503 -13.79 -26.76 8.81
CA ILE A 503 -13.28 -26.28 10.10
C ILE A 503 -12.77 -27.45 10.94
N GLN A 504 -13.54 -28.55 11.02
CA GLN A 504 -13.16 -29.75 11.76
C GLN A 504 -11.88 -30.39 11.21
N SER A 505 -11.74 -30.46 9.89
CA SER A 505 -10.54 -30.98 9.23
C SER A 505 -9.32 -30.10 9.55
N ALA A 506 -9.49 -28.78 9.54
CA ALA A 506 -8.43 -27.84 9.91
C ALA A 506 -8.01 -27.97 11.38
N LEU A 507 -8.99 -28.08 12.30
CA LEU A 507 -8.72 -28.31 13.72
C LEU A 507 -7.96 -29.62 13.95
N ALA A 508 -8.35 -30.70 13.26
CA ALA A 508 -7.67 -31.98 13.35
C ALA A 508 -6.21 -31.89 12.87
N ALA A 509 -5.97 -31.24 11.72
CA ALA A 509 -4.62 -31.02 11.18
C ALA A 509 -3.72 -30.20 12.11
N LEU A 510 -4.29 -29.20 12.80
CA LEU A 510 -3.59 -28.34 13.75
C LEU A 510 -3.51 -28.93 15.17
N ALA A 511 -4.07 -30.13 15.39
CA ALA A 511 -4.23 -30.74 16.70
C ALA A 511 -4.90 -29.81 17.74
N ALA A 512 -5.89 -29.02 17.31
CA ALA A 512 -6.75 -28.19 18.14
C ALA A 512 -8.06 -28.92 18.48
N ASP A 513 -8.69 -28.58 19.62
CA ASP A 513 -9.89 -29.25 20.11
C ASP A 513 -11.18 -28.53 19.74
N ALA A 514 -11.13 -27.19 19.66
CA ALA A 514 -12.28 -26.38 19.32
C ALA A 514 -11.85 -25.04 18.71
N LEU A 515 -12.67 -24.56 17.78
CA LEU A 515 -12.75 -23.17 17.35
C LEU A 515 -13.91 -22.50 18.10
N VAL A 516 -13.70 -21.31 18.65
CA VAL A 516 -14.71 -20.58 19.43
C VAL A 516 -14.79 -19.14 18.97
N TYR A 517 -15.94 -18.75 18.43
CA TYR A 517 -16.27 -17.34 18.23
C TYR A 517 -16.82 -16.76 19.53
N LEU A 518 -16.27 -15.63 19.98
CA LEU A 518 -16.84 -14.85 21.10
C LEU A 518 -17.59 -13.66 20.53
N VAL A 519 -18.88 -13.54 20.88
CA VAL A 519 -19.80 -12.51 20.40
C VAL A 519 -20.23 -11.65 21.60
N PRO A 520 -20.07 -10.32 21.54
CA PRO A 520 -20.39 -9.44 22.67
C PRO A 520 -21.88 -9.49 23.01
N ALA A 521 -22.26 -9.10 24.21
CA ALA A 521 -23.65 -8.89 24.59
C ALA A 521 -24.19 -7.57 24.01
N GLU A 522 -25.48 -7.56 23.69
CA GLU A 522 -26.22 -6.38 23.23
C GLU A 522 -27.53 -6.33 24.02
N PRO A 523 -27.54 -5.70 25.20
CA PRO A 523 -28.69 -5.72 26.08
C PRO A 523 -30.00 -5.39 25.34
N PRO A 524 -31.06 -6.20 25.51
CA PRO A 524 -31.22 -7.27 26.51
C PRO A 524 -30.64 -8.65 26.11
N LEU A 525 -29.99 -8.78 24.96
CA LEU A 525 -29.45 -10.03 24.44
C LEU A 525 -28.10 -10.38 25.09
N PRO A 526 -27.92 -11.63 25.58
CA PRO A 526 -26.66 -12.04 26.18
C PRO A 526 -25.55 -12.17 25.13
N GLY A 527 -24.29 -12.11 25.57
CA GLY A 527 -23.16 -12.52 24.73
C GLY A 527 -23.21 -14.01 24.43
N LEU A 528 -22.42 -14.46 23.45
CA LEU A 528 -22.42 -15.85 23.00
C LEU A 528 -21.00 -16.35 22.81
N ALA A 529 -20.78 -17.64 23.08
CA ALA A 529 -19.68 -18.38 22.46
C ALA A 529 -20.26 -19.43 21.51
N VAL A 530 -19.95 -19.31 20.22
CA VAL A 530 -20.36 -20.26 19.17
C VAL A 530 -19.15 -21.14 18.83
N ILE A 531 -19.33 -22.46 18.91
CA ILE A 531 -18.24 -23.42 19.05
C ILE A 531 -18.30 -24.47 17.95
N ALA A 532 -17.21 -24.59 17.19
CA ALA A 532 -16.95 -25.73 16.31
C ALA A 532 -15.99 -26.70 17.03
N PRO A 533 -16.45 -27.86 17.53
CA PRO A 533 -15.54 -28.86 18.07
C PRO A 533 -14.81 -29.58 16.94
N VAL A 534 -13.62 -30.13 17.20
CA VAL A 534 -12.86 -30.97 16.25
C VAL A 534 -13.66 -32.20 15.77
N SER A 535 -14.66 -32.64 16.54
CA SER A 535 -15.60 -33.70 16.14
C SER A 535 -16.96 -33.51 16.81
N GLY A 536 -18.02 -33.94 16.13
CA GLY A 536 -19.42 -33.84 16.58
C GLY A 536 -20.14 -32.58 16.06
N PRO A 537 -21.37 -32.31 16.53
CA PRO A 537 -22.13 -31.14 16.10
C PRO A 537 -21.52 -29.84 16.65
N ALA A 538 -21.77 -28.73 15.94
CA ALA A 538 -21.52 -27.39 16.47
C ALA A 538 -22.35 -27.15 17.74
N ALA A 539 -21.86 -26.29 18.62
CA ALA A 539 -22.51 -25.98 19.89
C ALA A 539 -22.45 -24.49 20.17
N TRP A 540 -23.23 -24.01 21.14
CA TRP A 540 -23.15 -22.63 21.61
C TRP A 540 -23.42 -22.55 23.11
N ILE A 541 -22.92 -21.49 23.75
CA ILE A 541 -23.22 -21.17 25.15
C ILE A 541 -23.57 -19.67 25.29
N ALA A 542 -24.59 -19.36 26.08
CA ALA A 542 -24.89 -18.00 26.48
C ALA A 542 -23.89 -17.49 27.52
N LEU A 543 -23.41 -16.27 27.33
CA LEU A 543 -22.44 -15.55 28.15
C LEU A 543 -22.99 -14.18 28.54
N PRO A 544 -23.88 -14.11 29.56
CA PRO A 544 -24.55 -12.85 29.92
C PRO A 544 -23.61 -11.74 30.40
N GLY A 545 -22.44 -12.09 30.95
CA GLY A 545 -21.44 -11.14 31.43
C GLY A 545 -20.42 -10.68 30.38
N LEU A 546 -20.58 -11.06 29.10
CA LEU A 546 -19.68 -10.67 28.02
C LEU A 546 -20.07 -9.30 27.43
N THR A 547 -20.15 -8.28 28.28
CA THR A 547 -20.51 -6.90 27.95
C THR A 547 -19.26 -6.06 27.68
N VAL A 548 -19.23 -5.32 26.57
CA VAL A 548 -18.10 -4.43 26.21
C VAL A 548 -18.46 -2.96 26.41
N SER A 549 -19.63 -2.56 25.93
CA SER A 549 -20.19 -1.22 26.12
C SER A 549 -20.86 -1.14 27.49
N ASP A 550 -20.73 0.01 28.16
CA ASP A 550 -21.28 0.32 29.49
C ASP A 550 -20.66 -0.51 30.64
N ASP A 551 -19.62 -1.29 30.36
CA ASP A 551 -18.85 -2.02 31.37
C ASP A 551 -17.60 -1.24 31.78
N VAL A 552 -17.66 -0.65 32.97
CA VAL A 552 -16.58 0.21 33.52
C VAL A 552 -15.24 -0.53 33.58
N GLU A 553 -15.24 -1.85 33.76
CA GLU A 553 -14.01 -2.66 33.83
C GLU A 553 -13.33 -2.76 32.45
N VAL A 554 -14.13 -2.95 31.39
CA VAL A 554 -13.63 -3.11 30.01
C VAL A 554 -13.31 -1.75 29.38
N GLU A 555 -14.18 -0.75 29.55
CA GLU A 555 -13.97 0.60 29.03
C GLU A 555 -12.74 1.26 29.64
N GLY A 556 -12.53 1.08 30.96
CA GLY A 556 -11.34 1.57 31.65
C GLY A 556 -10.04 1.02 31.04
N TYR A 557 -10.01 -0.29 30.72
CA TYR A 557 -8.88 -0.90 30.03
C TYR A 557 -8.72 -0.41 28.59
N LEU A 558 -9.81 -0.35 27.81
CA LEU A 558 -9.74 0.06 26.40
C LEU A 558 -9.30 1.52 26.25
N ALA A 559 -9.73 2.40 27.15
CA ALA A 559 -9.27 3.78 27.25
C ALA A 559 -7.76 3.84 27.61
N ALA A 560 -7.35 3.13 28.67
CA ALA A 560 -5.94 3.08 29.08
C ALA A 560 -5.03 2.51 27.98
N LEU A 561 -5.50 1.51 27.22
CA LEU A 561 -4.78 0.94 26.07
C LEU A 561 -4.69 1.92 24.90
N ALA A 562 -5.75 2.69 24.63
CA ALA A 562 -5.75 3.71 23.58
C ALA A 562 -4.77 4.85 23.89
N ASP A 563 -4.74 5.33 25.12
CA ASP A 563 -3.80 6.36 25.56
C ASP A 563 -2.36 5.86 25.49
N ARG A 564 -2.10 4.63 25.95
CA ARG A 564 -0.78 4.00 25.82
C ARG A 564 -0.33 3.82 24.37
N SER A 565 -1.25 3.55 23.44
CA SER A 565 -0.93 3.38 22.02
C SER A 565 -0.61 4.69 21.30
N ARG A 566 -0.99 5.85 21.87
CA ARG A 566 -0.67 7.19 21.35
C ARG A 566 0.69 7.70 21.80
N GLU A 567 1.23 7.19 22.91
CA GLU A 567 2.52 7.60 23.45
C GLU A 567 3.67 6.74 22.87
N ILE A 568 4.57 7.37 22.11
CA ILE A 568 5.80 6.72 21.59
C ILE A 568 6.88 6.60 22.69
N THR A 569 6.73 7.32 23.80
CA THR A 569 7.63 7.28 24.96
C THR A 569 7.03 6.43 26.09
N ALA A 570 7.90 5.74 26.83
CA ALA A 570 7.49 4.90 27.97
C ALA A 570 6.67 5.74 28.98
N PRO A 571 5.44 5.30 29.33
CA PRO A 571 4.63 6.03 30.30
C PRO A 571 5.31 6.01 31.67
N THR A 572 5.46 7.17 32.30
CA THR A 572 5.76 7.26 33.73
C THR A 572 4.45 7.05 34.51
N GLY A 573 4.10 5.79 34.80
CA GLY A 573 2.94 5.44 35.63
C GLY A 573 2.37 4.03 35.38
N ASP A 574 3.13 2.97 35.67
CA ASP A 574 2.75 1.57 35.38
C ASP A 574 1.56 1.01 36.21
N SER A 575 1.18 1.63 37.34
CA SER A 575 0.19 1.03 38.25
C SER A 575 -1.25 1.06 37.71
N GLN A 576 -1.68 2.17 37.09
CA GLN A 576 -3.08 2.32 36.67
C GLN A 576 -3.47 1.38 35.52
N PHE A 577 -2.56 1.14 34.57
CA PHE A 577 -2.77 0.16 33.50
C PHE A 577 -2.71 -1.28 34.03
N ALA A 578 -1.78 -1.57 34.94
CA ALA A 578 -1.65 -2.90 35.56
C ALA A 578 -2.91 -3.25 36.39
N ASP A 579 -3.40 -2.31 37.21
CA ASP A 579 -4.63 -2.49 37.99
C ASP A 579 -5.85 -2.72 37.07
N SER A 580 -5.94 -1.95 35.97
CA SER A 580 -7.00 -2.13 34.97
C SER A 580 -6.89 -3.48 34.26
N LEU A 581 -5.69 -3.98 34.02
CA LEU A 581 -5.45 -5.29 33.41
C LEU A 581 -5.84 -6.44 34.35
N ASP A 582 -5.53 -6.37 35.64
CA ASP A 582 -5.91 -7.40 36.61
C ASP A 582 -7.43 -7.50 36.76
N ILE A 583 -8.12 -6.37 36.83
CA ILE A 583 -9.60 -6.31 36.84
C ILE A 583 -10.15 -6.92 35.55
N LEU A 584 -9.60 -6.56 34.39
CA LEU A 584 -9.99 -7.13 33.11
C LEU A 584 -9.76 -8.65 33.06
N CYS A 585 -8.67 -9.16 33.63
CA CYS A 585 -8.38 -10.59 33.65
C CYS A 585 -9.41 -11.36 34.50
N ASP A 586 -9.82 -10.81 35.64
CA ASP A 586 -10.87 -11.39 36.49
C ASP A 586 -12.24 -11.34 35.79
N TRP A 587 -12.54 -10.24 35.09
CA TRP A 587 -13.71 -10.13 34.22
C TRP A 587 -13.70 -11.18 33.10
N ALA A 588 -12.61 -11.28 32.34
CA ALA A 588 -12.49 -12.18 31.19
C ALA A 588 -12.71 -13.66 31.59
N TRP A 589 -12.29 -14.03 32.80
CA TRP A 589 -12.59 -15.33 33.38
C TRP A 589 -14.09 -15.52 33.61
N ARG A 590 -14.72 -14.60 34.35
CA ARG A 590 -16.17 -14.67 34.69
C ARG A 590 -17.05 -14.59 33.44
N ALA A 591 -16.68 -13.74 32.48
CA ALA A 591 -17.46 -13.39 31.31
C ALA A 591 -17.46 -14.49 30.24
N ALA A 592 -16.31 -15.13 29.97
CA ALA A 592 -16.20 -16.08 28.85
C ALA A 592 -15.37 -17.33 29.14
N ILE A 593 -14.15 -17.18 29.64
CA ILE A 593 -13.17 -18.30 29.68
C ILE A 593 -13.52 -19.33 30.75
N GLY A 594 -13.92 -18.90 31.94
CA GLY A 594 -14.40 -19.80 33.00
C GLY A 594 -15.57 -20.67 32.53
N PRO A 595 -16.67 -20.07 32.04
CA PRO A 595 -17.77 -20.81 31.43
C PRO A 595 -17.32 -21.77 30.31
N LEU A 596 -16.43 -21.33 29.41
CA LEU A 596 -15.94 -22.17 28.32
C LEU A 596 -15.15 -23.39 28.84
N LEU A 597 -14.18 -23.18 29.74
CA LEU A 597 -13.32 -24.26 30.26
C LEU A 597 -14.08 -25.19 31.21
N GLU A 598 -14.92 -24.65 32.09
CA GLU A 598 -15.58 -25.43 33.15
C GLU A 598 -16.85 -26.12 32.65
N ARG A 599 -17.68 -25.42 31.85
CA ARG A 599 -18.98 -25.95 31.39
C ARG A 599 -18.87 -26.72 30.08
N TYR A 600 -18.13 -26.21 29.10
CA TYR A 600 -18.03 -26.85 27.79
C TYR A 600 -16.88 -27.85 27.70
N ILE A 601 -15.64 -27.43 27.98
CA ILE A 601 -14.49 -28.33 27.89
C ILE A 601 -14.54 -29.36 29.04
N GLY A 602 -14.84 -28.93 30.26
CA GLY A 602 -14.90 -29.78 31.45
C GLY A 602 -16.01 -30.84 31.43
N SER A 603 -17.07 -30.67 30.61
CA SER A 603 -18.12 -31.68 30.45
C SER A 603 -17.77 -32.76 29.42
N ARG A 604 -16.68 -32.61 28.66
CA ARG A 604 -16.21 -33.61 27.69
C ARG A 604 -15.29 -34.63 28.37
N PRO A 605 -15.24 -35.88 27.87
CA PRO A 605 -14.34 -36.89 28.40
C PRO A 605 -12.89 -36.42 28.30
N PRO A 606 -12.05 -36.69 29.33
CA PRO A 606 -10.63 -36.36 29.30
C PRO A 606 -9.95 -36.95 28.06
N ARG A 607 -9.00 -36.21 27.50
CA ARG A 607 -8.26 -36.70 26.34
C ARG A 607 -7.40 -37.91 26.71
N ALA A 608 -7.35 -38.90 25.80
CA ALA A 608 -6.55 -40.10 25.97
C ALA A 608 -5.03 -39.84 26.00
N ASP A 609 -4.56 -38.75 25.39
CA ASP A 609 -3.15 -38.36 25.31
C ASP A 609 -2.68 -37.49 26.50
N GLY A 610 -3.58 -37.14 27.42
CA GLY A 610 -3.27 -36.34 28.61
C GLY A 610 -2.83 -34.90 28.33
N ARG A 611 -2.90 -34.42 27.08
CA ARG A 611 -2.51 -33.04 26.75
C ARG A 611 -3.56 -32.03 27.22
N ALA A 612 -3.12 -30.83 27.59
CA ALA A 612 -4.02 -29.72 27.86
C ALA A 612 -4.92 -29.42 26.63
N PRO A 613 -6.17 -28.99 26.85
CA PRO A 613 -7.05 -28.58 25.77
C PRO A 613 -6.46 -27.41 24.98
N ARG A 614 -6.64 -27.43 23.66
CA ARG A 614 -6.15 -26.46 22.69
C ARG A 614 -7.32 -25.76 22.02
N ILE A 615 -7.48 -24.47 22.29
CA ILE A 615 -8.64 -23.68 21.87
C ILE A 615 -8.18 -22.60 20.90
N VAL A 616 -8.85 -22.49 19.76
CA VAL A 616 -8.67 -21.39 18.80
C VAL A 616 -9.80 -20.38 19.00
N LEU A 617 -9.46 -19.17 19.43
CA LEU A 617 -10.42 -18.09 19.67
C LEU A 617 -10.53 -17.17 18.45
N ILE A 618 -11.76 -16.77 18.13
CA ILE A 618 -12.08 -15.69 17.19
C ILE A 618 -13.02 -14.70 17.90
N PRO A 619 -12.47 -13.69 18.62
CA PRO A 619 -13.30 -12.69 19.26
C PRO A 619 -13.84 -11.68 18.22
N MET A 620 -15.13 -11.36 18.32
CA MET A 620 -15.83 -10.41 17.43
C MET A 620 -15.76 -8.98 17.99
N GLY A 621 -15.66 -8.00 17.08
CA GLY A 621 -15.59 -6.58 17.45
C GLY A 621 -14.41 -6.25 18.37
N ASP A 622 -14.67 -5.42 19.37
CA ASP A 622 -13.70 -4.96 20.37
C ASP A 622 -13.17 -6.07 21.31
N LEU A 623 -13.87 -7.21 21.39
CA LEU A 623 -13.39 -8.38 22.15
C LEU A 623 -12.03 -8.89 21.65
N ALA A 624 -11.63 -8.54 20.43
CA ALA A 624 -10.33 -8.89 19.86
C ALA A 624 -9.14 -8.19 20.54
N ARG A 625 -9.40 -7.15 21.33
CA ARG A 625 -8.38 -6.39 22.08
C ARG A 625 -8.14 -6.97 23.48
N ILE A 626 -8.91 -7.96 23.89
CA ILE A 626 -8.85 -8.57 25.23
C ILE A 626 -7.85 -9.74 25.25
N PRO A 627 -6.94 -9.81 26.24
CA PRO A 627 -5.97 -10.91 26.35
C PRO A 627 -6.59 -12.15 27.01
N TRP A 628 -7.47 -12.85 26.31
CA TRP A 628 -8.27 -13.97 26.84
C TRP A 628 -7.46 -15.08 27.53
N GLN A 629 -6.27 -15.39 27.05
CA GLN A 629 -5.36 -16.36 27.67
C GLN A 629 -4.88 -15.95 29.08
N ALA A 630 -4.94 -14.65 29.40
CA ALA A 630 -4.58 -14.10 30.70
C ALA A 630 -5.80 -14.00 31.64
N ALA A 631 -6.98 -14.50 31.25
CA ALA A 631 -8.13 -14.57 32.14
C ALA A 631 -7.75 -15.29 33.45
N ARG A 632 -8.13 -14.71 34.59
CA ARG A 632 -7.71 -15.14 35.92
C ARG A 632 -8.90 -15.62 36.75
N ARG A 633 -8.80 -16.84 37.26
CA ARG A 633 -9.78 -17.41 38.19
C ARG A 633 -9.59 -16.80 39.58
N GLY A 634 -10.64 -16.80 40.40
CA GLY A 634 -10.62 -16.22 41.75
C GLY A 634 -9.60 -16.81 42.74
N ASP A 635 -8.98 -17.96 42.42
CA ASP A 635 -7.87 -18.55 43.17
C ASP A 635 -6.48 -18.12 42.65
N GLY A 636 -6.43 -17.23 41.67
CA GLY A 636 -5.20 -16.71 41.05
C GLY A 636 -4.67 -17.55 39.89
N VAL A 637 -5.34 -18.64 39.50
CA VAL A 637 -4.93 -19.47 38.36
C VAL A 637 -5.30 -18.79 37.04
N TYR A 638 -4.32 -18.64 36.15
CA TYR A 638 -4.51 -18.07 34.82
C TYR A 638 -4.94 -19.14 33.81
N ALA A 639 -5.76 -18.75 32.84
CA ALA A 639 -6.28 -19.64 31.80
C ALA A 639 -5.18 -20.37 31.01
N VAL A 640 -4.06 -19.68 30.71
CA VAL A 640 -2.90 -20.27 30.03
C VAL A 640 -2.26 -21.45 30.80
N GLN A 641 -2.50 -21.56 32.11
CA GLN A 641 -2.04 -22.70 32.91
C GLN A 641 -2.95 -23.92 32.78
N LEU A 642 -4.16 -23.76 32.26
CA LEU A 642 -5.19 -24.78 32.15
C LEU A 642 -5.41 -25.24 30.70
N ALA A 643 -5.19 -24.35 29.74
CA ALA A 643 -5.41 -24.61 28.31
C ALA A 643 -4.41 -23.83 27.45
N ALA A 644 -4.11 -24.37 26.27
CA ALA A 644 -3.37 -23.67 25.24
C ALA A 644 -4.35 -22.88 24.36
N PHE A 645 -4.08 -21.58 24.20
CA PHE A 645 -4.90 -20.68 23.40
C PHE A 645 -4.17 -20.28 22.13
N SER A 646 -4.87 -20.29 21.02
CA SER A 646 -4.45 -19.72 19.74
C SER A 646 -5.53 -18.75 19.28
N HIS A 647 -5.15 -17.79 18.44
CA HIS A 647 -6.10 -16.84 17.85
C HIS A 647 -6.10 -17.04 16.35
N ALA A 648 -7.28 -16.98 15.75
CA ALA A 648 -7.44 -16.92 14.31
C ALA A 648 -8.15 -15.62 13.94
N ALA A 649 -7.82 -15.08 12.76
CA ALA A 649 -8.53 -13.93 12.23
C ALA A 649 -9.94 -14.31 11.78
N SER A 650 -10.12 -15.51 11.21
CA SER A 650 -11.40 -16.09 10.82
C SER A 650 -11.25 -17.61 10.68
N ALA A 651 -12.36 -18.36 10.62
CA ALA A 651 -12.37 -19.78 10.33
C ALA A 651 -11.81 -20.07 8.92
N ARG A 652 -12.11 -19.22 7.94
CA ARG A 652 -11.54 -19.30 6.58
C ARG A 652 -10.02 -19.27 6.61
N LEU A 653 -9.44 -18.28 7.28
CA LEU A 653 -7.98 -18.13 7.37
C LEU A 653 -7.32 -19.25 8.19
N LEU A 654 -8.04 -19.82 9.17
CA LEU A 654 -7.59 -21.03 9.87
C LEU A 654 -7.51 -22.22 8.91
N CYS A 655 -8.55 -22.45 8.12
CA CYS A 655 -8.59 -23.55 7.15
C CYS A 655 -7.50 -23.39 6.09
N GLU A 656 -7.31 -22.18 5.57
CA GLU A 656 -6.21 -21.87 4.65
C GLU A 656 -4.83 -22.16 5.27
N ASN A 657 -4.60 -21.76 6.52
CA ASN A 657 -3.33 -22.04 7.20
C ASN A 657 -3.12 -23.54 7.46
N ALA A 658 -4.18 -24.26 7.83
CA ALA A 658 -4.11 -25.70 8.06
C ALA A 658 -3.82 -26.50 6.77
N ALA A 659 -4.26 -26.00 5.61
CA ALA A 659 -4.00 -26.60 4.31
C ALA A 659 -2.56 -26.36 3.81
N ARG A 660 -1.84 -25.38 4.35
CA ARG A 660 -0.45 -25.10 3.96
C ARG A 660 0.49 -26.16 4.53
N SER A 661 1.51 -26.51 3.74
CA SER A 661 2.62 -27.30 4.27
C SER A 661 3.30 -26.52 5.40
N PRO A 662 3.56 -27.15 6.56
CA PRO A 662 4.33 -26.50 7.62
C PRO A 662 5.65 -25.99 7.06
N VAL A 663 6.01 -24.76 7.42
CA VAL A 663 7.33 -24.22 7.07
C VAL A 663 8.38 -25.15 7.66
N ALA A 664 9.31 -25.62 6.82
CA ALA A 664 10.44 -26.40 7.29
C ALA A 664 11.26 -25.52 8.24
N LEU A 665 11.21 -25.83 9.54
CA LEU A 665 11.96 -25.09 10.53
C LEU A 665 13.45 -25.25 10.24
N SER A 666 14.14 -24.15 9.93
CA SER A 666 15.59 -24.13 9.95
C SER A 666 16.05 -24.28 11.39
N SER A 667 17.16 -24.99 11.62
CA SER A 667 17.77 -25.03 12.94
C SER A 667 18.37 -23.70 13.37
N SER A 668 18.21 -22.64 12.60
CA SER A 668 19.07 -21.46 12.59
C SER A 668 18.31 -20.19 12.21
N GLY A 669 18.84 -19.03 12.60
CA GLY A 669 18.14 -17.74 12.52
C GLY A 669 18.62 -16.74 13.59
N LEU A 670 17.97 -15.58 13.67
CA LEU A 670 18.19 -14.58 14.72
C LEU A 670 16.98 -14.51 15.65
N VAL A 671 17.22 -14.68 16.96
CA VAL A 671 16.21 -14.46 17.99
C VAL A 671 16.64 -13.25 18.83
N VAL A 672 15.81 -12.20 18.84
CA VAL A 672 15.99 -11.01 19.68
C VAL A 672 15.03 -11.12 20.85
N GLY A 673 15.55 -11.34 22.07
CA GLY A 673 14.67 -11.61 23.21
C GLY A 673 14.32 -10.39 24.08
N ASP A 674 15.30 -9.56 24.39
CA ASP A 674 15.15 -8.35 25.21
C ASP A 674 16.36 -7.44 24.95
N PRO A 675 16.27 -6.50 24.00
CA PRO A 675 17.38 -5.62 23.67
C PRO A 675 17.94 -4.90 24.92
N ASP A 676 19.25 -4.92 25.08
CA ASP A 676 19.91 -4.14 26.12
C ASP A 676 20.12 -2.69 25.66
N THR A 677 19.16 -1.84 26.03
CA THR A 677 19.11 -0.42 25.69
C THR A 677 20.00 0.47 26.57
N GLY A 678 20.80 -0.09 27.47
CA GLY A 678 21.64 0.71 28.37
C GLY A 678 20.84 1.56 29.36
N GLY A 679 19.62 1.15 29.69
CA GLY A 679 18.74 1.85 30.62
C GLY A 679 17.77 2.85 29.97
N ALA A 680 17.81 3.02 28.65
CA ALA A 680 16.86 3.88 27.93
C ALA A 680 15.42 3.32 27.90
N ALA A 681 15.25 2.01 28.14
CA ALA A 681 13.95 1.36 28.27
C ALA A 681 14.00 0.27 29.35
N SER A 682 12.85 -0.02 29.97
CA SER A 682 12.68 -1.09 30.95
C SER A 682 13.00 -2.46 30.34
N ALA A 683 13.53 -3.37 31.16
CA ALA A 683 13.81 -4.74 30.73
C ALA A 683 12.50 -5.51 30.45
N LEU A 684 12.51 -6.33 29.41
CA LEU A 684 11.35 -7.13 28.99
C LEU A 684 11.49 -8.58 29.49
N ASP A 685 11.34 -8.77 30.80
CA ASP A 685 11.59 -10.05 31.48
C ASP A 685 10.77 -11.23 30.93
N ALA A 686 9.50 -11.01 30.59
CA ALA A 686 8.66 -12.03 29.97
C ALA A 686 9.06 -12.31 28.51
N ALA A 687 9.39 -11.27 27.73
CA ALA A 687 9.76 -11.39 26.33
C ALA A 687 11.05 -12.21 26.16
N ARG A 688 12.06 -12.00 27.01
CA ARG A 688 13.29 -12.82 26.96
C ARG A 688 13.06 -14.29 27.30
N LEU A 689 12.15 -14.59 28.24
CA LEU A 689 11.80 -15.97 28.57
C LEU A 689 11.09 -16.63 27.38
N GLN A 690 10.13 -15.94 26.77
CA GLN A 690 9.41 -16.41 25.59
C GLN A 690 10.36 -16.63 24.40
N ALA A 691 11.20 -15.66 24.09
CA ALA A 691 12.18 -15.76 23.00
C ALA A 691 13.16 -16.91 23.23
N HIS A 692 13.60 -17.12 24.48
CA HIS A 692 14.46 -18.25 24.82
C HIS A 692 13.75 -19.60 24.63
N ALA A 693 12.48 -19.71 25.04
CA ALA A 693 11.68 -20.92 24.83
C ALA A 693 11.45 -21.20 23.33
N ILE A 694 11.14 -20.17 22.54
CA ILE A 694 10.99 -20.28 21.08
C ILE A 694 12.28 -20.78 20.44
N ARG A 695 13.42 -20.21 20.83
CA ARG A 695 14.74 -20.69 20.38
C ARG A 695 14.95 -22.16 20.74
N GLN A 696 14.69 -22.56 21.98
CA GLN A 696 14.93 -23.94 22.41
C GLN A 696 14.03 -24.95 21.68
N ALA A 697 12.76 -24.62 21.49
CA ALA A 697 11.76 -25.54 20.94
C ALA A 697 11.79 -25.61 19.41
N PHE A 698 12.00 -24.47 18.73
CA PHE A 698 11.80 -24.37 17.28
C PHE A 698 13.09 -24.02 16.52
N TYR A 699 14.04 -23.31 17.13
CA TYR A 699 15.24 -22.80 16.47
C TYR A 699 16.53 -23.02 17.30
N PRO A 700 16.89 -24.27 17.63
CA PRO A 700 17.90 -24.57 18.66
C PRO A 700 19.30 -24.00 18.34
N GLY A 701 19.65 -23.88 17.06
CA GLY A 701 20.88 -23.27 16.57
C GLY A 701 20.77 -21.78 16.20
N ALA A 702 19.63 -21.13 16.38
CA ALA A 702 19.53 -19.69 16.16
C ALA A 702 20.45 -18.90 17.10
N ARG A 703 21.03 -17.82 16.60
CA ARG A 703 21.79 -16.86 17.40
C ARG A 703 20.80 -16.03 18.22
N TYR A 704 21.08 -15.94 19.52
CA TYR A 704 20.24 -15.20 20.45
C TYR A 704 20.93 -13.89 20.84
N VAL A 705 20.31 -12.74 20.61
CA VAL A 705 20.84 -11.42 21.02
C VAL A 705 19.89 -10.74 22.01
N GLY A 706 20.40 -9.79 22.80
CA GLY A 706 19.68 -9.21 23.93
C GLY A 706 19.92 -9.96 25.24
N ARG A 707 19.11 -9.70 26.27
CA ARG A 707 19.26 -10.30 27.60
C ARG A 707 18.73 -11.73 27.61
N ARG A 708 19.48 -12.61 28.28
CA ARG A 708 19.15 -14.01 28.54
C ARG A 708 18.13 -14.13 29.69
N PRO A 709 17.50 -15.30 29.90
CA PRO A 709 16.56 -15.51 31.01
C PRO A 709 17.02 -14.99 32.39
N ASN A 710 18.32 -15.08 32.67
CA ASN A 710 18.95 -14.61 33.90
C ASN A 710 19.27 -13.09 33.94
N GLY A 711 18.82 -12.32 32.95
CA GLY A 711 19.06 -10.87 32.83
C GLY A 711 20.42 -10.47 32.26
N THR A 712 21.35 -11.40 32.07
CA THR A 712 22.68 -11.08 31.49
C THR A 712 22.60 -10.86 29.99
N VAL A 713 23.40 -9.95 29.46
CA VAL A 713 23.51 -9.72 28.01
C VAL A 713 24.04 -10.97 27.33
N SER A 714 23.44 -11.34 26.20
CA SER A 714 23.92 -12.46 25.39
C SER A 714 25.34 -12.16 24.87
N PRO A 715 26.27 -13.12 24.92
CA PRO A 715 27.59 -13.02 24.28
C PRO A 715 27.52 -12.75 22.78
N SER A 716 26.39 -13.06 22.16
CA SER A 716 26.16 -12.85 20.74
C SER A 716 25.75 -11.41 20.39
N GLY A 717 25.54 -10.53 21.37
CA GLY A 717 25.20 -9.12 21.16
C GLY A 717 24.12 -8.61 22.10
N ARG A 718 24.03 -7.28 22.20
CA ARG A 718 23.02 -6.55 23.00
C ARG A 718 21.65 -6.54 22.34
N GLY A 719 21.52 -6.94 21.07
CA GLY A 719 20.27 -6.94 20.32
C GLY A 719 19.80 -5.54 19.95
N THR A 720 20.71 -4.57 19.82
CA THR A 720 20.36 -3.20 19.42
C THR A 720 19.86 -3.18 17.98
N ALA A 721 19.07 -2.15 17.61
CA ALA A 721 18.60 -1.98 16.24
C ALA A 721 19.76 -1.98 15.23
N ASP A 722 20.92 -1.41 15.59
CA ASP A 722 22.11 -1.41 14.73
C ASP A 722 22.76 -2.80 14.62
N GLU A 723 22.75 -3.62 15.66
CA GLU A 723 23.22 -5.02 15.58
C GLU A 723 22.28 -5.87 14.72
N VAL A 724 20.97 -5.67 14.84
CA VAL A 724 19.95 -6.37 14.04
C VAL A 724 20.03 -5.92 12.57
N ARG A 725 20.19 -4.63 12.28
CA ARG A 725 20.32 -4.11 10.91
C ARG A 725 21.61 -4.52 10.22
N ARG A 726 22.68 -4.81 10.98
CA ARG A 726 23.92 -5.39 10.46
C ARG A 726 23.80 -6.89 10.17
N TRP A 727 22.66 -7.52 10.46
CA TRP A 727 22.43 -8.93 10.21
C TRP A 727 22.20 -9.26 8.73
N PRO A 728 21.27 -8.61 7.99
CA PRO A 728 21.12 -8.84 6.55
C PRO A 728 22.18 -8.06 5.78
N THR A 729 23.32 -8.69 5.50
CA THR A 729 24.42 -8.04 4.77
C THR A 729 24.99 -8.98 3.72
N THR A 730 25.42 -8.45 2.57
CA THR A 730 26.32 -9.22 1.72
C THR A 730 27.75 -8.86 2.11
N THR A 731 28.60 -9.85 2.31
CA THR A 731 30.00 -9.62 2.70
C THR A 731 30.93 -9.96 1.56
N ASP A 732 31.95 -9.15 1.31
CA ASP A 732 32.95 -9.41 0.29
C ASP A 732 34.36 -9.10 0.80
N THR A 733 35.38 -9.70 0.18
CA THR A 733 36.78 -9.45 0.53
C THR A 733 37.69 -9.77 -0.66
N VAL A 734 38.95 -9.34 -0.61
CA VAL A 734 39.94 -9.66 -1.65
C VAL A 734 40.50 -11.05 -1.41
N ALA A 735 40.54 -11.87 -2.46
CA ALA A 735 41.01 -13.24 -2.45
C ALA A 735 41.96 -13.52 -3.63
N LEU A 736 42.68 -14.65 -3.54
CA LEU A 736 43.51 -15.17 -4.61
C LEU A 736 42.74 -16.20 -5.43
N PHE A 737 42.53 -15.91 -6.71
CA PHE A 737 42.08 -16.85 -7.73
C PHE A 737 43.30 -17.51 -8.36
N ARG A 738 43.38 -18.84 -8.29
CA ARG A 738 44.45 -19.66 -8.87
C ARG A 738 43.91 -20.53 -9.99
N ASN A 739 44.47 -20.41 -11.19
CA ASN A 739 44.17 -21.31 -12.30
C ASN A 739 44.83 -22.67 -12.02
N THR A 740 44.02 -23.67 -11.65
CA THR A 740 44.51 -24.97 -11.15
C THR A 740 45.18 -25.82 -12.23
N ARG A 741 44.94 -25.51 -13.51
CA ARG A 741 45.61 -26.16 -14.64
C ARG A 741 47.03 -25.63 -14.85
N LEU A 742 47.26 -24.34 -14.60
CA LEU A 742 48.57 -23.70 -14.77
C LEU A 742 49.44 -23.86 -13.52
N ALA A 743 48.85 -23.69 -12.34
CA ALA A 743 49.51 -23.83 -11.04
C ALA A 743 48.72 -24.81 -10.16
N PRO A 744 49.06 -26.12 -10.12
CA PRO A 744 48.29 -27.14 -9.40
C PRO A 744 48.40 -27.09 -7.87
N HIS A 745 49.47 -26.52 -7.34
CA HIS A 745 49.70 -26.40 -5.89
C HIS A 745 49.44 -24.95 -5.43
N PRO A 746 48.74 -24.74 -4.30
CA PRO A 746 48.51 -23.40 -3.76
C PRO A 746 49.81 -22.84 -3.16
N PRO A 747 50.20 -21.59 -3.44
CA PRO A 747 51.35 -20.95 -2.81
C PRO A 747 51.06 -20.62 -1.35
N THR A 748 52.03 -20.83 -0.47
CA THR A 748 51.92 -20.48 0.96
C THR A 748 52.46 -19.08 1.26
N THR A 749 53.34 -18.57 0.39
CA THR A 749 53.90 -17.22 0.45
C THR A 749 53.73 -16.50 -0.89
N PHE A 750 53.74 -15.17 -0.87
CA PHE A 750 53.72 -14.34 -2.07
C PHE A 750 54.96 -14.57 -2.92
N ASP A 751 56.12 -14.83 -2.30
CA ASP A 751 57.37 -15.16 -2.99
C ASP A 751 57.25 -16.47 -3.79
N GLU A 752 56.60 -17.51 -3.24
CA GLU A 752 56.31 -18.76 -3.96
C GLU A 752 55.35 -18.53 -5.14
N LEU A 753 54.35 -17.67 -4.96
CA LEU A 753 53.41 -17.26 -6.01
C LEU A 753 54.18 -16.59 -7.15
N VAL A 754 55.05 -15.63 -6.83
CA VAL A 754 55.91 -14.92 -7.80
C VAL A 754 56.85 -15.88 -8.51
N ALA A 755 57.54 -16.76 -7.78
CA ALA A 755 58.45 -17.74 -8.37
C ALA A 755 57.72 -18.69 -9.34
N THR A 756 56.52 -19.15 -8.98
CA THR A 756 55.67 -19.98 -9.85
C THR A 756 55.26 -19.23 -11.11
N GLY A 757 54.80 -17.98 -10.97
CA GLY A 757 54.42 -17.13 -12.10
C GLY A 757 55.58 -16.80 -13.03
N GLN A 758 56.77 -16.54 -12.49
CA GLN A 758 57.99 -16.31 -13.25
C GLN A 758 58.39 -17.56 -14.05
N ALA A 759 58.42 -18.74 -13.41
CA ALA A 759 58.73 -19.99 -14.10
C ALA A 759 57.76 -20.27 -15.26
N LEU A 760 56.47 -19.99 -15.07
CA LEU A 760 55.46 -20.13 -16.13
C LEU A 760 55.66 -19.10 -17.26
N ARG A 761 56.03 -17.86 -16.93
CA ARG A 761 56.28 -16.80 -17.91
C ARG A 761 57.53 -17.10 -18.74
N ASP A 762 58.59 -17.54 -18.09
CA ASP A 762 59.87 -17.87 -18.72
C ASP A 762 59.73 -19.12 -19.61
N ALA A 763 58.84 -20.04 -19.24
CA ALA A 763 58.42 -21.17 -20.09
C ALA A 763 57.45 -20.76 -21.22
N GLY A 764 57.11 -19.48 -21.37
CA GLY A 764 56.19 -18.97 -22.39
C GLY A 764 54.73 -19.39 -22.20
N ARG A 765 54.35 -19.89 -21.02
CA ARG A 765 53.01 -20.41 -20.72
C ARG A 765 52.03 -19.33 -20.24
N VAL A 766 52.55 -18.24 -19.68
CA VAL A 766 51.76 -17.07 -19.25
C VAL A 766 52.46 -15.77 -19.70
N ARG A 767 51.72 -14.67 -19.79
CA ARG A 767 52.25 -13.35 -20.14
C ARG A 767 52.68 -12.56 -18.91
N THR A 768 51.96 -12.69 -17.80
CA THR A 768 52.24 -11.99 -16.54
C THR A 768 52.44 -12.98 -15.39
N VAL A 769 53.23 -12.58 -14.39
CA VAL A 769 53.60 -13.41 -13.22
C VAL A 769 52.37 -13.64 -12.34
N PHE A 770 51.67 -12.57 -12.02
CA PHE A 770 50.33 -12.56 -11.46
C PHE A 770 49.60 -11.32 -11.99
N THR A 771 48.29 -11.22 -11.72
CA THR A 771 47.52 -10.05 -12.12
C THR A 771 46.65 -9.56 -10.97
N VAL A 772 46.54 -8.24 -10.86
CA VAL A 772 45.67 -7.52 -9.94
C VAL A 772 45.27 -6.21 -10.62
N ARG A 773 44.07 -5.73 -10.37
CA ARG A 773 43.63 -4.45 -10.91
C ARG A 773 44.23 -3.30 -10.10
N VAL A 774 44.75 -2.31 -10.80
CA VAL A 774 45.31 -1.07 -10.23
C VAL A 774 44.65 0.13 -10.91
N GLY A 775 44.71 0.20 -12.25
CA GLY A 775 44.15 1.31 -13.02
C GLY A 775 44.94 2.64 -12.89
N GLU A 776 44.59 3.62 -13.73
CA GLU A 776 45.25 4.94 -13.74
C GLU A 776 44.96 5.76 -12.47
N ALA A 777 43.85 5.47 -11.79
CA ALA A 777 43.43 6.13 -10.55
C ALA A 777 43.87 5.39 -9.28
N GLY A 778 44.46 4.20 -9.38
CA GLY A 778 44.71 3.31 -8.23
C GLY A 778 43.46 2.50 -7.84
N ASP A 779 43.69 1.42 -7.10
CA ASP A 779 42.67 0.60 -6.45
C ASP A 779 43.22 0.02 -5.14
N PRO A 780 43.35 0.88 -4.11
CA PRO A 780 44.08 0.53 -2.89
C PRO A 780 43.38 -0.57 -2.11
N PHE A 781 42.07 -0.76 -2.33
CA PHE A 781 41.32 -1.87 -1.75
C PHE A 781 41.85 -3.23 -2.23
N GLN A 782 42.17 -3.36 -3.52
CA GLN A 782 42.67 -4.61 -4.11
C GLN A 782 44.14 -4.89 -3.75
N ILE A 783 44.95 -3.84 -3.61
CA ILE A 783 46.36 -3.96 -3.21
C ILE A 783 46.53 -4.11 -1.69
N TRP A 784 45.50 -3.79 -0.91
CA TRP A 784 45.53 -3.83 0.55
C TRP A 784 46.16 -5.08 1.19
N PRO A 785 45.89 -6.31 0.70
CA PRO A 785 46.50 -7.51 1.27
C PRO A 785 48.02 -7.58 1.10
N LEU A 786 48.57 -6.94 0.05
CA LEU A 786 50.01 -6.82 -0.15
C LEU A 786 50.61 -5.76 0.77
N PHE A 787 49.92 -4.64 0.94
CA PHE A 787 50.36 -3.58 1.86
C PHE A 787 50.44 -4.10 3.31
N THR A 788 49.37 -4.75 3.77
CA THR A 788 49.33 -5.36 5.11
C THR A 788 50.29 -6.54 5.24
N GLY A 789 50.40 -7.37 4.21
CA GLY A 789 51.39 -8.46 4.17
C GLY A 789 52.83 -7.96 4.26
N ALA A 790 53.12 -6.75 3.78
CA ALA A 790 54.43 -6.11 3.92
C ALA A 790 54.65 -5.43 5.28
N GLY A 791 53.66 -5.48 6.19
CA GLY A 791 53.72 -4.91 7.54
C GLY A 791 53.01 -3.57 7.73
N GLY A 792 52.41 -3.02 6.67
CA GLY A 792 51.68 -1.75 6.72
C GLY A 792 50.33 -1.86 7.43
N TRP A 793 49.86 -0.76 8.01
CA TRP A 793 48.55 -0.68 8.67
C TRP A 793 47.97 0.74 8.64
N LEU A 794 46.64 0.85 8.79
CA LEU A 794 45.90 2.11 8.57
C LEU A 794 45.40 2.78 9.85
N PHE A 795 44.59 2.08 10.65
CA PHE A 795 44.02 2.60 11.89
C PHE A 795 44.37 1.71 13.08
N GLY A 796 44.58 2.34 14.23
CA GLY A 796 44.73 1.66 15.51
C GLY A 796 43.41 1.06 15.99
N ARG A 797 43.48 0.37 17.13
CA ARG A 797 42.29 -0.11 17.84
C ARG A 797 42.19 0.56 19.19
N ASP A 798 40.98 0.91 19.57
CA ASP A 798 40.70 1.38 20.93
C ASP A 798 40.60 0.20 21.92
N SER A 799 40.38 0.51 23.19
CA SER A 799 40.20 -0.49 24.26
C SER A 799 39.01 -1.45 24.06
N SER A 800 38.06 -1.11 23.18
CA SER A 800 36.91 -1.96 22.81
C SER A 800 37.20 -2.90 21.64
N GLY A 801 38.38 -2.76 21.01
CA GLY A 801 38.72 -3.46 19.78
C GLY A 801 38.11 -2.84 18.52
N SER A 802 37.48 -1.66 18.62
CA SER A 802 36.95 -0.90 17.47
C SER A 802 38.07 -0.08 16.79
N TRP A 803 37.85 0.33 15.55
CA TRP A 803 38.80 1.21 14.85
C TRP A 803 38.90 2.56 15.55
N ASP A 804 40.11 3.02 15.83
CA ASP A 804 40.38 4.34 16.38
C ASP A 804 40.80 5.31 15.26
N PRO A 805 39.93 6.26 14.85
CA PRO A 805 40.25 7.22 13.80
C PRO A 805 41.35 8.22 14.19
N ALA A 806 41.68 8.35 15.50
CA ALA A 806 42.75 9.23 15.97
C ALA A 806 44.15 8.60 15.82
N THR A 807 44.23 7.28 15.69
CA THR A 807 45.50 6.56 15.59
C THR A 807 45.72 6.07 14.17
N ILE A 808 46.58 6.76 13.41
CA ILE A 808 46.83 6.49 11.99
C ILE A 808 48.21 5.87 11.76
N GLY A 809 48.24 4.74 11.07
CA GLY A 809 49.43 3.93 10.80
C GLY A 809 50.15 4.22 9.48
N LEU A 810 49.56 5.00 8.56
CA LEU A 810 50.11 5.15 7.19
C LEU A 810 51.50 5.77 7.11
N ALA A 811 51.90 6.54 8.12
CA ALA A 811 53.17 7.27 8.17
C ALA A 811 54.21 6.62 9.10
N THR A 812 53.94 5.44 9.63
CA THR A 812 54.90 4.77 10.52
C THR A 812 56.01 4.13 9.70
N ALA A 813 57.15 3.84 10.34
CA ALA A 813 58.30 3.25 9.66
C ALA A 813 57.95 1.93 8.96
N GLU A 814 57.05 1.15 9.55
CA GLU A 814 56.56 -0.12 9.01
C GLU A 814 55.72 0.10 7.74
N SER A 815 54.79 1.06 7.76
CA SER A 815 53.96 1.39 6.58
C SER A 815 54.78 2.02 5.45
N VAL A 816 55.79 2.83 5.77
CA VAL A 816 56.73 3.36 4.76
C VAL A 816 57.54 2.22 4.14
N ALA A 817 58.02 1.27 4.94
CA ALA A 817 58.71 0.07 4.42
C ALA A 817 57.78 -0.78 3.54
N ALA A 818 56.50 -0.90 3.91
CA ALA A 818 55.50 -1.59 3.09
C ALA A 818 55.28 -0.91 1.73
N PHE A 819 55.18 0.42 1.69
CA PHE A 819 55.08 1.16 0.43
C PHE A 819 56.34 1.04 -0.44
N GLU A 820 57.54 1.05 0.16
CA GLU A 820 58.79 0.79 -0.59
C GLU A 820 58.79 -0.62 -1.21
N ARG A 821 58.28 -1.63 -0.49
CA ARG A 821 58.13 -2.98 -1.05
C ARG A 821 57.13 -3.02 -2.20
N LEU A 822 56.04 -2.27 -2.13
CA LEU A 822 55.11 -2.12 -3.26
C LEU A 822 55.75 -1.38 -4.44
N ARG A 823 56.60 -0.37 -4.19
CA ARG A 823 57.36 0.35 -5.23
C ARG A 823 58.30 -0.58 -5.98
N GLU A 824 58.95 -1.52 -5.30
CA GLU A 824 59.79 -2.56 -5.92
C GLU A 824 58.99 -3.50 -6.83
N LEU A 825 57.71 -3.72 -6.53
CA LEU A 825 56.78 -4.44 -7.39
C LEU A 825 56.24 -3.58 -8.55
N GLY A 826 56.30 -2.25 -8.43
CA GLY A 826 55.79 -1.26 -9.38
C GLY A 826 56.60 -1.13 -10.68
N GLU A 827 56.20 -0.16 -11.51
CA GLU A 827 56.67 0.07 -12.88
C GLU A 827 58.17 0.39 -12.96
N ALA A 828 58.72 1.05 -11.95
CA ALA A 828 60.15 1.37 -11.84
C ALA A 828 61.00 0.21 -11.28
N GLY A 829 60.37 -0.82 -10.73
CA GLY A 829 61.02 -2.00 -10.18
C GLY A 829 60.86 -3.21 -11.09
N THR A 830 60.22 -4.26 -10.57
CA THR A 830 59.97 -5.51 -11.31
C THR A 830 58.85 -5.40 -12.36
N GLY A 831 58.05 -4.33 -12.33
CA GLY A 831 56.94 -4.10 -13.25
C GLY A 831 55.83 -5.14 -13.13
N MET A 832 55.63 -5.73 -11.95
CA MET A 832 54.57 -6.69 -11.66
C MET A 832 53.24 -5.99 -11.38
N LEU A 833 53.28 -4.84 -10.70
CA LEU A 833 52.15 -3.92 -10.55
C LEU A 833 52.24 -2.84 -11.63
N ARG A 834 51.12 -2.60 -12.33
CA ARG A 834 51.06 -1.64 -13.45
C ARG A 834 49.73 -0.92 -13.43
N ARG A 835 49.78 0.41 -13.55
CA ARG A 835 48.58 1.26 -13.60
C ARG A 835 47.77 1.06 -14.87
N SER A 836 48.43 0.63 -15.95
CA SER A 836 47.76 0.24 -17.21
C SER A 836 46.83 -0.97 -17.09
N ILE A 837 46.91 -1.76 -16.00
CA ILE A 837 46.03 -2.92 -15.78
C ILE A 837 44.81 -2.49 -14.98
N GLY A 838 43.71 -2.21 -15.69
CA GLY A 838 42.38 -2.00 -15.11
C GLY A 838 41.63 -3.33 -14.88
N ARG A 839 40.39 -3.22 -14.38
CA ARG A 839 39.53 -4.37 -14.05
C ARG A 839 39.37 -5.37 -15.19
N GLU A 840 38.96 -4.91 -16.37
CA GLU A 840 38.70 -5.79 -17.52
C GLU A 840 39.98 -6.51 -18.01
N GLU A 841 41.10 -5.79 -18.11
CA GLU A 841 42.37 -6.39 -18.53
C GLU A 841 42.86 -7.44 -17.52
N ALA A 842 42.73 -7.18 -16.21
CA ALA A 842 43.12 -8.15 -15.18
C ALA A 842 42.29 -9.44 -15.27
N LEU A 843 40.97 -9.33 -15.46
CA LEU A 843 40.08 -10.47 -15.65
C LEU A 843 40.45 -11.23 -16.92
N GLU A 844 40.60 -10.52 -18.03
CA GLU A 844 40.92 -11.09 -19.34
C GLU A 844 42.27 -11.81 -19.35
N LEU A 845 43.30 -11.27 -18.68
CA LEU A 845 44.59 -11.94 -18.53
C LEU A 845 44.46 -13.28 -17.80
N PHE A 846 43.58 -13.39 -16.80
CA PHE A 846 43.36 -14.63 -16.07
C PHE A 846 42.48 -15.63 -16.83
N THR A 847 41.34 -15.19 -17.36
CA THR A 847 40.37 -16.05 -18.06
C THR A 847 40.91 -16.60 -19.38
N SER A 848 41.78 -15.86 -20.06
CA SER A 848 42.48 -16.35 -21.26
C SER A 848 43.69 -17.26 -20.94
N GLY A 849 43.99 -17.50 -19.65
CA GLY A 849 45.14 -18.29 -19.21
C GLY A 849 46.49 -17.58 -19.39
N ARG A 850 46.50 -16.27 -19.65
CA ARG A 850 47.71 -15.45 -19.74
C ARG A 850 48.27 -15.03 -18.38
N SER A 851 47.59 -15.36 -17.28
CA SER A 851 48.06 -15.30 -15.89
C SER A 851 47.60 -16.56 -15.15
N ALA A 852 48.46 -17.12 -14.30
CA ALA A 852 48.09 -18.24 -13.43
C ALA A 852 47.37 -17.82 -12.15
N PHE A 853 47.50 -16.54 -11.77
CA PHE A 853 47.02 -15.99 -10.50
C PHE A 853 46.35 -14.64 -10.74
N LEU A 854 45.19 -14.44 -10.10
CA LEU A 854 44.43 -13.18 -10.09
C LEU A 854 44.08 -12.84 -8.64
N MET A 855 44.43 -11.63 -8.19
CA MET A 855 43.87 -11.06 -6.96
C MET A 855 42.63 -10.26 -7.33
N SER A 856 41.49 -10.64 -6.75
CA SER A 856 40.20 -9.98 -6.99
C SER A 856 39.20 -10.28 -5.87
N SER A 857 38.02 -9.68 -5.91
CA SER A 857 36.94 -10.03 -4.98
C SER A 857 35.93 -10.98 -5.62
N SER A 858 34.78 -11.22 -4.98
CA SER A 858 33.75 -12.11 -5.53
C SER A 858 33.20 -11.63 -6.88
N ASP A 859 33.41 -10.36 -7.24
CA ASP A 859 33.02 -9.76 -8.52
C ASP A 859 33.63 -10.43 -9.77
N ALA A 860 34.73 -11.19 -9.61
CA ALA A 860 35.39 -11.93 -10.69
C ALA A 860 34.73 -13.29 -10.99
N LEU A 861 33.96 -13.85 -10.05
CA LEU A 861 33.48 -15.23 -10.10
C LEU A 861 32.67 -15.54 -11.37
N SER A 862 31.71 -14.68 -11.74
CA SER A 862 30.85 -14.93 -12.92
C SER A 862 31.68 -15.02 -14.19
N ARG A 863 32.57 -14.04 -14.40
CA ARG A 863 33.42 -13.95 -15.60
C ARG A 863 34.39 -15.12 -15.70
N VAL A 864 34.98 -15.55 -14.58
CA VAL A 864 35.88 -16.71 -14.55
C VAL A 864 35.14 -18.02 -14.88
N ARG A 865 33.90 -18.16 -14.40
CA ARG A 865 33.03 -19.32 -14.70
C ARG A 865 32.57 -19.36 -16.14
N GLU A 866 32.07 -18.24 -16.65
CA GLU A 866 31.66 -18.09 -18.05
C GLU A 866 32.79 -18.46 -19.00
N ALA A 867 34.02 -18.08 -18.67
CA ALA A 867 35.21 -18.44 -19.44
C ALA A 867 35.61 -19.91 -19.34
N GLY A 868 34.99 -20.71 -18.45
CA GLY A 868 35.32 -22.13 -18.25
C GLY A 868 36.73 -22.38 -17.73
N THR A 869 37.35 -21.37 -17.09
CA THR A 869 38.70 -21.50 -16.53
C THR A 869 38.64 -22.32 -15.25
N PRO A 870 39.42 -23.42 -15.09
CA PRO A 870 39.42 -24.17 -13.83
C PRO A 870 40.19 -23.38 -12.76
N PHE A 871 39.55 -23.09 -11.63
CA PHE A 871 40.12 -22.24 -10.60
C PHE A 871 39.83 -22.70 -9.17
N ALA A 872 40.66 -22.24 -8.24
CA ALA A 872 40.46 -22.34 -6.80
C ALA A 872 40.60 -20.95 -6.16
N ILE A 873 39.94 -20.73 -5.02
CA ILE A 873 40.01 -19.49 -4.25
C ILE A 873 40.70 -19.77 -2.92
N SER A 874 41.56 -18.85 -2.49
CA SER A 874 42.21 -18.88 -1.18
C SER A 874 42.47 -17.46 -0.67
N ALA A 875 42.95 -17.34 0.57
CA ALA A 875 43.52 -16.09 1.05
C ALA A 875 44.70 -15.66 0.16
N VAL A 876 44.95 -14.36 0.09
CA VAL A 876 46.19 -13.83 -0.48
C VAL A 876 47.33 -14.23 0.46
N PRO A 877 48.38 -14.93 -0.01
CA PRO A 877 49.45 -15.38 0.85
C PRO A 877 50.32 -14.19 1.30
N PRO A 878 50.84 -14.21 2.55
CA PRO A 878 51.77 -13.19 3.03
C PRO A 878 53.13 -13.30 2.34
N PHE A 879 53.96 -12.27 2.44
CA PHE A 879 55.38 -12.40 2.08
C PHE A 879 56.09 -13.36 3.05
N ALA A 880 57.13 -14.06 2.58
CA ALA A 880 57.84 -15.07 3.37
C ALA A 880 58.45 -14.51 4.67
N ASP A 881 58.87 -13.24 4.65
CA ASP A 881 59.40 -12.47 5.78
C ASP A 881 58.43 -11.37 6.26
N GLY A 882 57.17 -11.41 5.81
CA GLY A 882 56.17 -10.37 6.06
C GLY A 882 55.20 -10.69 7.20
N ALA A 883 54.26 -9.77 7.41
CA ALA A 883 53.11 -9.96 8.27
C ALA A 883 51.99 -10.74 7.54
N ALA A 884 50.95 -11.14 8.26
CA ALA A 884 49.77 -11.74 7.64
C ALA A 884 49.08 -10.74 6.70
N SER A 885 48.75 -11.18 5.48
CA SER A 885 47.90 -10.42 4.56
C SER A 885 46.49 -10.33 5.13
N ASP A 886 46.04 -9.12 5.43
CA ASP A 886 44.80 -8.86 6.16
C ASP A 886 43.89 -7.95 5.31
N PRO A 887 43.07 -8.53 4.41
CA PRO A 887 42.14 -7.76 3.60
C PRO A 887 41.03 -7.15 4.46
N PHE A 888 40.44 -6.06 3.95
CA PHE A 888 39.17 -5.58 4.50
C PHE A 888 38.03 -6.52 4.12
N THR A 889 37.08 -6.66 5.04
CA THR A 889 35.76 -7.22 4.76
C THR A 889 34.81 -6.06 4.48
N LEU A 890 34.29 -6.03 3.26
CA LEU A 890 33.20 -5.16 2.85
C LEU A 890 31.89 -5.74 3.33
N VAL A 891 31.00 -4.85 3.77
CA VAL A 891 29.65 -5.18 4.19
C VAL A 891 28.73 -4.30 3.36
N HIS A 892 28.07 -4.87 2.36
CA HIS A 892 27.06 -4.15 1.60
C HIS A 892 25.74 -4.21 2.36
N GLY A 893 25.12 -3.05 2.49
CA GLY A 893 23.81 -2.90 3.11
C GLY A 893 22.93 -2.01 2.26
N LEU A 894 21.62 -2.19 2.40
CA LEU A 894 20.62 -1.30 1.84
C LEU A 894 20.26 -0.24 2.89
N VAL A 895 20.21 1.02 2.48
CA VAL A 895 19.96 2.15 3.38
C VAL A 895 18.74 2.94 2.96
N MET A 896 17.93 3.35 3.94
CA MET A 896 16.79 4.26 3.72
C MET A 896 17.23 5.71 3.90
N THR A 897 16.99 6.54 2.89
CA THR A 897 17.27 7.98 2.99
C THR A 897 16.31 8.66 3.96
N ARG A 898 16.83 9.42 4.92
CA ARG A 898 16.01 10.15 5.92
C ARG A 898 15.00 11.13 5.27
N ALA A 899 15.37 11.74 4.14
CA ALA A 899 14.54 12.69 3.40
C ALA A 899 13.68 12.04 2.30
N GLY A 900 13.67 10.70 2.18
CA GLY A 900 12.89 10.00 1.16
C GLY A 900 11.38 10.20 1.37
N THR A 901 10.65 10.40 0.28
CA THR A 901 9.19 10.60 0.29
C THR A 901 8.42 9.29 0.46
N ASN A 902 8.98 8.16 0.02
CA ASN A 902 8.31 6.84 -0.01
C ASN A 902 8.73 5.89 1.13
N LYS A 903 8.74 6.37 2.38
CA LYS A 903 9.29 5.61 3.52
C LYS A 903 8.54 4.31 3.83
N ILE A 904 7.21 4.31 3.66
CA ILE A 904 6.37 3.14 3.93
C ILE A 904 6.66 2.02 2.93
N ILE A 905 6.70 2.35 1.64
CA ILE A 905 7.04 1.40 0.56
C ILE A 905 8.46 0.87 0.73
N ALA A 906 9.41 1.74 1.09
CA ALA A 906 10.78 1.31 1.36
C ALA A 906 10.84 0.36 2.58
N HIS A 907 10.06 0.62 3.63
CA HIS A 907 10.00 -0.27 4.79
C HIS A 907 9.42 -1.65 4.42
N ASP A 908 8.34 -1.67 3.64
CA ASP A 908 7.70 -2.90 3.15
C ASP A 908 8.65 -3.73 2.26
N LEU A 909 9.39 -3.05 1.37
CA LEU A 909 10.44 -3.68 0.56
C LEU A 909 11.49 -4.39 1.44
N PHE A 910 11.94 -3.77 2.54
CA PHE A 910 12.97 -4.35 3.41
C PHE A 910 12.44 -5.40 4.39
N ALA A 911 11.27 -5.14 4.98
CA ALA A 911 10.72 -5.97 6.06
C ALA A 911 9.98 -7.20 5.53
N ASP A 912 9.42 -7.12 4.32
CA ASP A 912 8.60 -8.17 3.72
C ASP A 912 9.22 -8.69 2.42
N TYR A 913 9.25 -7.88 1.35
CA TYR A 913 9.59 -8.37 0.01
C TYR A 913 10.99 -9.01 -0.08
N LEU A 914 12.02 -8.31 0.43
CA LEU A 914 13.40 -8.80 0.40
C LEU A 914 13.67 -9.97 1.36
N THR A 915 12.73 -10.32 2.24
CA THR A 915 12.88 -11.47 3.16
C THR A 915 12.39 -12.79 2.54
N HIS A 916 11.73 -12.74 1.38
CA HIS A 916 11.24 -13.92 0.69
C HIS A 916 12.38 -14.75 0.08
N ASP A 917 12.39 -16.06 0.34
CA ASP A 917 13.44 -16.98 -0.12
C ASP A 917 13.71 -16.91 -1.62
N HIS A 918 12.67 -16.79 -2.45
CA HIS A 918 12.81 -16.70 -3.91
C HIS A 918 13.44 -15.37 -4.36
N VAL A 919 13.17 -14.26 -3.65
CA VAL A 919 13.75 -12.94 -3.93
C VAL A 919 15.21 -12.92 -3.51
N ILE A 920 15.53 -13.44 -2.32
CA ILE A 920 16.92 -13.56 -1.85
C ILE A 920 17.71 -14.52 -2.74
N SER A 921 17.10 -15.62 -3.18
CA SER A 921 17.74 -16.56 -4.11
C SER A 921 18.01 -15.90 -5.46
N ALA A 922 17.02 -15.20 -6.04
CA ALA A 922 17.20 -14.46 -7.29
C ALA A 922 18.25 -13.35 -7.17
N LEU A 923 18.28 -12.64 -6.02
CA LEU A 923 19.33 -11.67 -5.71
C LEU A 923 20.70 -12.34 -5.57
N SER A 924 20.78 -13.53 -4.96
CA SER A 924 22.03 -14.28 -4.84
C SER A 924 22.52 -14.82 -6.18
N ASP A 925 21.61 -15.15 -7.10
CA ASP A 925 21.93 -15.57 -8.46
C ASP A 925 22.42 -14.39 -9.33
N GLY A 926 21.91 -13.18 -9.07
CA GLY A 926 22.28 -11.95 -9.79
C GLY A 926 23.43 -11.14 -9.17
N VAL A 927 23.64 -11.23 -7.85
CA VAL A 927 24.68 -10.53 -7.09
C VAL A 927 25.76 -11.54 -6.75
N VAL A 928 26.91 -11.38 -7.39
CA VAL A 928 28.08 -12.26 -7.23
C VAL A 928 28.87 -11.87 -5.98
N ALA A 929 28.21 -11.86 -4.82
CA ALA A 929 28.80 -11.67 -3.50
C ALA A 929 28.05 -12.53 -2.47
N PRO A 930 28.72 -13.06 -1.44
CA PRO A 930 28.07 -13.83 -0.39
C PRO A 930 26.91 -13.06 0.27
N VAL A 931 25.67 -13.45 0.01
CA VAL A 931 24.48 -12.92 0.71
C VAL A 931 24.37 -13.62 2.06
N MET A 932 24.68 -12.91 3.15
CA MET A 932 24.55 -13.48 4.49
C MET A 932 23.10 -13.37 4.95
N MET A 933 22.27 -14.32 4.52
CA MET A 933 21.26 -14.91 5.39
C MET A 933 21.88 -16.20 5.89
N ARG A 934 22.41 -16.16 7.12
CA ARG A 934 23.54 -16.99 7.55
C ARG A 934 23.35 -18.52 7.56
N ASP A 935 22.26 -19.08 7.02
CA ASP A 935 22.00 -20.51 7.11
C ASP A 935 21.20 -21.14 5.94
N SER A 936 21.02 -20.44 4.81
CA SER A 936 20.72 -21.19 3.58
C SER A 936 22.04 -21.83 3.12
N PRO A 937 22.12 -23.15 2.88
CA PRO A 937 23.35 -23.75 2.42
C PRO A 937 23.70 -23.15 1.06
N LEU A 938 24.67 -22.22 1.04
CA LEU A 938 25.28 -21.72 -0.19
C LEU A 938 25.73 -22.96 -0.96
N ARG A 939 25.02 -23.32 -2.04
CA ARG A 939 25.33 -24.53 -2.83
C ARG A 939 26.69 -24.42 -3.51
N ASP A 940 27.18 -23.20 -3.62
CA ASP A 940 28.39 -22.85 -4.34
C ASP A 940 29.63 -22.90 -3.42
N PRO A 941 30.56 -23.86 -3.63
CA PRO A 941 31.75 -24.00 -2.80
C PRO A 941 32.69 -22.80 -2.87
N HIS A 942 32.65 -22.01 -3.95
CA HIS A 942 33.48 -20.82 -4.09
C HIS A 942 32.94 -19.65 -3.25
N LEU A 943 31.61 -19.48 -3.18
CA LEU A 943 31.00 -18.48 -2.30
C LEU A 943 31.19 -18.86 -0.82
N GLN A 944 31.13 -20.16 -0.48
CA GLN A 944 31.49 -20.63 0.86
C GLN A 944 32.93 -20.25 1.24
N GLN A 945 33.87 -20.34 0.29
CA GLN A 945 35.24 -19.92 0.53
C GLN A 945 35.34 -18.41 0.80
N PHE A 946 34.59 -17.57 0.07
CA PHE A 946 34.52 -16.14 0.35
C PHE A 946 33.92 -15.82 1.72
N VAL A 947 32.88 -16.54 2.15
CA VAL A 947 32.32 -16.39 3.52
C VAL A 947 33.41 -16.63 4.57
N GLN A 948 34.16 -17.72 4.44
CA GLN A 948 35.25 -18.04 5.39
C GLN A 948 36.33 -16.95 5.41
N LEU A 949 36.68 -16.41 4.24
CA LEU A 949 37.66 -15.31 4.14
C LEU A 949 37.13 -14.01 4.76
N CYS A 950 35.84 -13.70 4.57
CA CYS A 950 35.18 -12.54 5.20
C CYS A 950 35.08 -12.68 6.72
N GLU A 951 34.86 -13.90 7.23
CA GLU A 951 34.83 -14.16 8.67
C GLU A 951 36.21 -14.03 9.33
N ALA A 952 37.28 -14.32 8.58
CA ALA A 952 38.66 -14.15 9.04
C ALA A 952 39.16 -12.71 8.91
N GLY A 953 38.63 -11.94 7.96
CA GLY A 953 39.02 -10.56 7.69
C GLY A 953 38.46 -9.54 8.68
N LYS A 954 39.00 -8.31 8.63
CA LYS A 954 38.54 -7.20 9.48
C LYS A 954 37.53 -6.32 8.73
N PRO A 955 36.37 -5.97 9.32
CA PRO A 955 35.42 -5.06 8.69
C PRO A 955 36.08 -3.72 8.33
N MET A 956 35.79 -3.21 7.14
CA MET A 956 36.23 -1.89 6.72
C MET A 956 35.71 -0.82 7.70
N PRO A 957 36.53 0.17 8.10
CA PRO A 957 36.03 1.28 8.91
C PRO A 957 34.92 2.05 8.19
N SER A 958 33.93 2.55 8.93
CA SER A 958 32.72 3.19 8.38
C SER A 958 32.51 4.63 8.85
N PHE A 959 33.53 5.27 9.42
CA PHE A 959 33.43 6.66 9.84
C PHE A 959 33.57 7.63 8.65
N PRO A 960 32.95 8.84 8.70
CA PRO A 960 32.84 9.74 7.54
C PRO A 960 34.17 10.12 6.86
N GLN A 961 35.28 10.08 7.60
CA GLN A 961 36.59 10.46 7.11
C GLN A 961 37.20 9.46 6.11
N MET A 962 36.63 8.25 5.99
CA MET A 962 37.11 7.21 5.09
C MET A 962 37.12 7.64 3.62
N ASP A 963 36.17 8.47 3.18
CA ASP A 963 36.14 8.97 1.79
C ASP A 963 37.41 9.77 1.44
N ALA A 964 37.89 10.58 2.37
CA ALA A 964 39.13 11.33 2.19
C ALA A 964 40.35 10.40 2.29
N THR A 965 40.33 9.43 3.21
CA THR A 965 41.39 8.43 3.37
C THR A 965 41.57 7.58 2.11
N TRP A 966 40.49 7.16 1.44
CA TRP A 966 40.57 6.39 0.21
C TRP A 966 41.23 7.17 -0.93
N ARG A 967 40.88 8.44 -1.13
CA ARG A 967 41.53 9.30 -2.13
C ARG A 967 43.03 9.49 -1.88
N ILE A 968 43.40 9.64 -0.60
CA ILE A 968 44.82 9.73 -0.21
C ILE A 968 45.55 8.42 -0.53
N LEU A 969 44.92 7.27 -0.28
CA LEU A 969 45.48 5.96 -0.60
C LEU A 969 45.60 5.72 -2.11
N GLU A 970 44.61 6.16 -2.90
CA GLU A 970 44.63 6.13 -4.36
C GLU A 970 45.83 6.91 -4.92
N ASP A 971 45.99 8.17 -4.49
CA ASP A 971 47.11 9.02 -4.90
C ASP A 971 48.47 8.42 -4.47
N ALA A 972 48.55 7.90 -3.25
CA ALA A 972 49.76 7.28 -2.72
C ALA A 972 50.13 6.00 -3.48
N GLU A 973 49.16 5.14 -3.78
CA GLU A 973 49.36 3.93 -4.56
C GLU A 973 49.86 4.25 -5.97
N VAL A 974 49.24 5.22 -6.66
CA VAL A 974 49.65 5.65 -8.00
C VAL A 974 51.09 6.18 -7.99
N ALA A 975 51.44 7.01 -7.01
CA ALA A 975 52.80 7.54 -6.85
C ALA A 975 53.83 6.43 -6.59
N VAL A 976 53.50 5.49 -5.69
CA VAL A 976 54.34 4.34 -5.33
C VAL A 976 54.53 3.41 -6.52
N ILE A 977 53.47 3.05 -7.25
CA ILE A 977 53.57 2.12 -8.38
C ILE A 977 54.29 2.75 -9.57
N SER A 978 54.11 4.05 -9.83
CA SER A 978 54.81 4.76 -10.92
C SER A 978 56.30 5.00 -10.66
N GLY A 979 56.74 4.92 -9.40
CA GLY A 979 58.15 5.08 -9.01
C GLY A 979 58.58 6.51 -8.70
N ALA A 980 57.66 7.40 -8.29
CA ALA A 980 58.01 8.72 -7.77
C ALA A 980 58.92 8.62 -6.51
N GLY A 981 59.87 9.55 -6.33
CA GLY A 981 60.97 9.43 -5.37
C GLY A 981 60.61 9.73 -3.90
N ARG A 982 61.50 9.32 -2.97
CA ARG A 982 61.39 9.36 -1.49
C ARG A 982 60.78 10.63 -0.86
N GLY A 983 60.91 11.80 -1.48
CA GLY A 983 60.37 13.07 -0.96
C GLY A 983 58.87 13.28 -1.22
N ASP A 984 58.31 12.63 -2.25
CA ASP A 984 56.89 12.71 -2.59
C ASP A 984 56.06 11.66 -1.83
N SER A 985 56.71 10.58 -1.38
CA SER A 985 56.09 9.45 -0.65
C SER A 985 55.79 9.78 0.82
N GLU A 986 56.66 10.55 1.51
CA GLU A 986 56.41 11.05 2.87
C GLU A 986 55.30 12.12 2.91
N ALA A 987 55.22 12.96 1.86
CA ALA A 987 54.24 14.04 1.76
C ALA A 987 52.82 13.58 1.36
N CYS A 988 52.68 12.46 0.63
CA CYS A 988 51.40 12.06 0.04
C CYS A 988 50.44 11.37 1.04
N GLY A 989 50.93 10.52 1.95
CA GLY A 989 50.05 9.74 2.84
C GLY A 989 49.94 10.26 4.27
N GLY A 990 51.06 10.65 4.88
CA GLY A 990 51.18 10.75 6.34
C GLY A 990 50.83 12.10 6.96
N GLU A 991 51.39 13.18 6.41
CA GLU A 991 51.10 14.56 6.87
C GLU A 991 49.73 15.05 6.40
N ALA A 992 49.27 14.64 5.21
CA ALA A 992 47.92 14.95 4.71
C ALA A 992 46.81 14.33 5.57
N CYS A 993 46.95 13.06 5.98
CA CYS A 993 46.01 12.42 6.91
C CYS A 993 46.02 13.07 8.31
N ARG A 994 47.20 13.44 8.85
CA ARG A 994 47.32 14.10 10.17
C ARG A 994 46.80 15.53 10.17
N GLY A 995 47.04 16.30 9.10
CA GLY A 995 46.59 17.69 8.95
C GLY A 995 45.06 17.82 8.82
N PHE A 996 44.41 16.86 8.15
CA PHE A 996 42.96 16.85 7.94
C PHE A 996 42.16 16.54 9.22
N LEU A 997 42.72 15.73 10.13
CA LEU A 997 42.05 15.30 11.35
C LEU A 997 42.30 16.21 12.57
N HIS A 998 43.39 16.99 12.57
CA HIS A 998 43.71 17.91 13.68
C HIS A 998 43.26 19.38 13.46
N GLY A 999 42.68 19.73 12.31
CA GLY A 999 42.21 21.09 12.01
C GLY A 999 40.68 21.21 11.95
N LYS A 1000 40.06 21.63 13.07
CA LYS A 1000 38.70 22.21 13.28
C LYS A 1000 37.59 21.88 12.27
N GLY A 1001 36.53 21.25 12.79
CA GLY A 1001 35.33 20.89 12.05
C GLY A 1001 34.61 22.04 11.31
N ALA A 1002 33.97 21.61 10.22
CA ALA A 1002 32.98 22.24 9.34
C ALA A 1002 33.41 22.04 7.88
N LEU A 1003 32.54 21.37 7.12
CA LEU A 1003 32.67 21.10 5.69
C LEU A 1003 32.42 22.34 4.80
N ASP A 1004 32.34 23.55 5.38
CA ASP A 1004 31.77 24.72 4.69
C ASP A 1004 32.78 25.75 4.16
N ASP A 1005 34.08 25.65 4.47
CA ASP A 1005 35.07 26.62 3.93
C ASP A 1005 36.31 25.91 3.37
N CYS A 1006 36.26 25.60 2.07
CA CYS A 1006 37.45 25.35 1.26
C CYS A 1006 37.42 26.24 0.01
N THR A 1007 37.59 27.55 0.24
CA THR A 1007 38.22 28.44 -0.74
C THR A 1007 39.71 28.11 -0.83
N VAL A 1008 40.11 27.74 -2.03
CA VAL A 1008 41.48 27.64 -2.54
C VAL A 1008 42.43 28.68 -1.91
N VAL A 1009 43.42 28.26 -1.13
CA VAL A 1009 44.63 29.05 -0.88
C VAL A 1009 45.69 28.62 -1.88
N ALA A 1010 45.60 29.19 -3.08
CA ALA A 1010 46.64 29.14 -4.10
C ALA A 1010 47.75 30.13 -3.74
N GLY A 1011 48.86 29.63 -3.22
CA GLY A 1011 50.12 30.36 -3.11
C GLY A 1011 50.96 30.22 -4.39
N ARG A 1012 50.70 31.13 -5.35
CA ARG A 1012 51.59 31.54 -6.47
C ARG A 1012 52.13 30.46 -7.43
N GLY A 1013 51.43 30.30 -8.55
CA GLY A 1013 51.99 29.78 -9.81
C GLY A 1013 50.89 29.50 -10.83
N ARG A 1014 50.69 30.39 -11.82
CA ARG A 1014 49.67 30.22 -12.87
C ARG A 1014 49.97 28.98 -13.74
N VAL A 1015 49.01 28.07 -13.86
CA VAL A 1015 48.83 27.22 -15.05
C VAL A 1015 47.33 27.21 -15.41
N PRO A 1016 46.91 27.78 -16.56
CA PRO A 1016 45.50 27.79 -16.97
C PRO A 1016 45.13 26.50 -17.72
N GLY A 1017 44.06 25.80 -17.30
CA GLY A 1017 43.53 24.69 -18.12
C GLY A 1017 42.47 23.74 -17.52
N VAL A 1018 42.19 23.72 -16.22
CA VAL A 1018 41.40 22.60 -15.62
C VAL A 1018 39.94 22.95 -15.30
N SER A 1019 39.55 24.23 -15.34
CA SER A 1019 38.25 24.70 -14.84
C SER A 1019 37.03 24.37 -15.74
N ALA A 1020 37.23 23.87 -16.96
CA ALA A 1020 36.15 23.65 -17.93
C ALA A 1020 35.56 22.22 -17.92
N GLN A 1021 36.33 21.19 -17.57
CA GLN A 1021 35.86 19.80 -17.62
C GLN A 1021 34.98 19.40 -16.42
N LEU A 1022 35.14 20.05 -15.27
CA LEU A 1022 34.38 19.70 -14.06
C LEU A 1022 32.92 20.20 -14.05
N ARG A 1023 32.57 21.20 -14.87
CA ARG A 1023 31.18 21.68 -14.96
C ARG A 1023 30.28 20.85 -15.86
N GLN A 1024 30.84 20.01 -16.73
CA GLN A 1024 30.05 19.27 -17.73
C GLN A 1024 29.57 17.90 -17.23
N ARG A 1025 30.21 17.30 -16.20
CA ARG A 1025 29.83 15.97 -15.66
C ARG A 1025 28.78 15.98 -14.54
N GLY A 1026 28.45 17.14 -13.97
CA GLY A 1026 27.47 17.26 -12.88
C GLY A 1026 25.99 17.35 -13.30
N ARG A 1027 25.65 17.01 -14.56
CA ARG A 1027 24.25 17.03 -15.06
C ARG A 1027 23.72 15.68 -15.54
N GLN A 1028 24.37 14.57 -15.21
CA GLN A 1028 23.95 13.23 -15.66
C GLN A 1028 23.96 12.15 -14.56
N TRP A 1029 23.73 12.53 -13.30
CA TRP A 1029 23.41 11.59 -12.22
C TRP A 1029 22.18 12.07 -11.48
#